data_AF-A0A351H5W2-F1
#
_entry.id   AF-A0A351H5W2-F1
#
_cell.length_a   1.000
_cell.length_b   1.000
_cell.length_c   1.000
_cell.angle_alpha   90.00
_cell.angle_beta   90.00
_cell.angle_gamma   90.00
#
_symmetry.space_group_name_H-M   'P 1'
#
loop_
_entity.id
_entity.type
_entity.pdbx_description
1 polymer ?
#
loop_
_entity_poly.entity_id
_entity_poly.type
_entity_poly.pdbx_seq_one_letter_code
_entity_poly.pdbx_strand_id
1 'polypeptide(L)'
;DFDRKLYIIRRVFEQSNDNTYVASLSSRTVVYKGMFLVGQLRRFYLDLQNKAYESAIALVHSRFSTNTTPSWERAHPNRFILHNGEINTIRGNVDRMLAREETMESSVMEDDMDKILPVVNAAGSDSAMLDNTLEFLVMNGMDLPLAVMVTIPEPWRNSKTITRAKRDFYHYYSTMMEPWDGPAAILFSDGDTVGAVLDRNGLRPSRYYITDDNTLILSSEVGVLDIPAEHIVKKSRLEPGKMLLVDTAKKRIISDEECKRYYATRKPYGEWLDQNLVRLSDLKMPNCRIERYDSKTRDRLYKAFGYTYEDVRNAIIPMAKNGAEATAAMGTDIPLAMLSDKHQPLFNYFKQLFAQVTNPPIDAIREEVVTDTCVYVGSDGNLLNETAANCGVLELPNPIITSAELVKIKAINRPGFKVETVSLLYYTNTPLERALDHLFVECDRAYKKGANILILSDRGVDENHVAIPSLLAVSAIEQHLIRTKKRTALSVILESAEPRDVHHFATLLGYGARAVNPYLAEECITELIDKKLLDKDYHTAIRDYNSAILHGIVKIASKMGISTIQSYQSSQIFEAIGISKEVIDKYFTNTVSRVGGIGLEEINEGVEYRHSHAFDPLGLGVDTTLDSIGEHKLRSGNEKEDHMYSPETVIALREATQFGSYERFKEYTAMVDNERRPHTLRGLLEFNTAGVTPVPLDEVEPASEIVKRFKTGAMSYGSISQEAHECMAIAMNRLGGKSNSGEGGERPERLGTERGSAIKQVASGRFGVTSEYLVSAKEIQIKMAQGAKPGEGGHLPGKKVYPWIAKTRYSTPGVSLISPPPHHDIYSIEDLAQLIFDLKNANRDARISVKLVSEAGVGTIAAGVAKAGAQVVLISGYDGGTGAAPQSSIHNAGLPWELGLSEAHQTLIQNGLRSRVILETDGKLMSGRDVAIAAILGAEEFGFATAPLITMGCIMMRVCNLDTCPCGIATQNPELRKRFCGKPEYVINFMMYIAEELREIMAKLGVRTVEELVGRTDLIKVREKTVTKRAAMADLSQILYSDNSAPQEDKHFKSDNVFNFELEKTVDEAVIIPAFKTALKTGKPKAIDIEVSSTNRTLGTIFGSEITKKYKNTLPDDTYTINCKGGGGQSFGAFIPKGLTIRLTGDSNDYFGKGLSGGKLIVAPPENAKYRAEEN
;
A
#
# COMPACT_ATOMS: atom_id res chain seq x y z
N ASP A 1 -30.60 -14.95 26.32
CA ASP A 1 -30.41 -16.38 26.66
C ASP A 1 -30.69 -17.34 25.53
N PHE A 2 -31.87 -17.32 24.88
CA PHE A 2 -32.16 -18.28 23.81
C PHE A 2 -31.18 -18.16 22.62
N ASP A 3 -30.95 -16.95 22.11
CA ASP A 3 -29.96 -16.71 21.04
C ASP A 3 -28.53 -17.12 21.45
N ARG A 4 -28.17 -17.04 22.73
CA ARG A 4 -26.87 -17.52 23.23
C ARG A 4 -26.73 -19.04 23.09
N LYS A 5 -27.80 -19.78 23.40
CA LYS A 5 -27.84 -21.23 23.18
C LYS A 5 -27.78 -21.58 21.70
N LEU A 6 -28.49 -20.84 20.85
CA LEU A 6 -28.43 -21.01 19.39
C LEU A 6 -27.03 -20.74 18.84
N TYR A 7 -26.34 -19.71 19.35
CA TYR A 7 -24.94 -19.44 19.03
C TYR A 7 -24.05 -20.65 19.35
N ILE A 8 -24.11 -21.18 20.57
CA ILE A 8 -23.32 -22.37 20.98
C ILE A 8 -23.64 -23.57 20.07
N ILE A 9 -24.94 -23.86 19.83
CA ILE A 9 -25.36 -24.96 18.95
C ILE A 9 -24.77 -24.78 17.55
N ARG A 10 -24.85 -23.57 17.00
CA ARG A 10 -24.30 -23.27 15.67
C ARG A 10 -22.79 -23.47 15.65
N ARG A 11 -22.07 -22.97 16.65
CA ARG A 11 -20.60 -23.08 16.74
C ARG A 11 -20.16 -24.54 16.80
N VAL A 12 -20.79 -25.35 17.65
CA VAL A 12 -20.52 -26.80 17.72
C VAL A 12 -20.84 -27.48 16.38
N PHE A 13 -21.95 -27.11 15.74
CA PHE A 13 -22.32 -27.67 14.45
C PHE A 13 -21.32 -27.32 13.34
N GLU A 14 -20.91 -26.05 13.23
CA GLU A 14 -19.93 -25.58 12.26
C GLU A 14 -18.56 -26.23 12.47
N GLN A 15 -18.11 -26.39 13.71
CA GLN A 15 -16.86 -27.08 14.05
C GLN A 15 -16.89 -28.58 13.76
N SER A 16 -18.08 -29.19 13.73
CA SER A 16 -18.24 -30.61 13.39
C SER A 16 -18.38 -30.88 11.89
N ASN A 17 -18.50 -29.84 11.05
CA ASN A 17 -18.75 -29.99 9.60
C ASN A 17 -18.00 -28.93 8.77
N ASP A 18 -16.87 -29.33 8.17
CA ASP A 18 -16.02 -28.41 7.39
C ASP A 18 -16.66 -27.87 6.09
N ASN A 19 -17.71 -28.52 5.58
CA ASN A 19 -18.35 -28.18 4.30
C ASN A 19 -19.73 -27.52 4.44
N THR A 20 -20.13 -27.12 5.65
CA THR A 20 -21.46 -26.53 5.89
C THR A 20 -21.35 -25.12 6.45
N TYR A 21 -22.22 -24.22 5.97
CA TYR A 21 -22.27 -22.83 6.42
C TYR A 21 -23.67 -22.45 6.91
N VAL A 22 -23.76 -21.91 8.12
CA VAL A 22 -25.02 -21.42 8.69
C VAL A 22 -25.07 -19.89 8.57
N ALA A 23 -25.90 -19.39 7.66
CA ALA A 23 -26.04 -17.95 7.39
C ALA A 23 -26.56 -17.17 8.60
N SER A 24 -27.58 -17.71 9.28
CA SER A 24 -28.14 -17.17 10.52
C SER A 24 -28.81 -18.29 11.31
N LEU A 25 -28.70 -18.24 12.64
CA LEU A 25 -29.46 -19.09 13.56
C LEU A 25 -29.81 -18.25 14.80
N SER A 26 -30.91 -17.51 14.72
CA SER A 26 -31.38 -16.58 15.76
C SER A 26 -32.92 -16.62 15.80
N SER A 27 -33.47 -16.23 16.95
CA SER A 27 -34.91 -16.01 17.12
C SER A 27 -35.37 -14.58 16.72
N ARG A 28 -34.41 -13.69 16.40
CA ARG A 28 -34.65 -12.27 16.13
C ARG A 28 -34.24 -11.85 14.72
N THR A 29 -33.23 -12.52 14.13
CA THR A 29 -32.71 -12.19 12.79
C THR A 29 -32.70 -13.39 11.85
N VAL A 30 -32.86 -13.12 10.55
CA VAL A 30 -32.75 -14.11 9.47
C VAL A 30 -32.03 -13.50 8.27
N VAL A 31 -31.11 -14.25 7.66
CA VAL A 31 -30.28 -13.79 6.54
C VAL A 31 -30.61 -14.55 5.26
N TYR A 32 -31.13 -13.84 4.26
CA TYR A 32 -31.31 -14.33 2.89
C TYR A 32 -30.20 -13.77 1.99
N LYS A 33 -29.24 -14.63 1.61
CA LYS A 33 -28.09 -14.24 0.77
C LYS A 33 -27.79 -15.29 -0.30
N GLY A 34 -27.00 -14.91 -1.30
CA GLY A 34 -26.58 -15.82 -2.37
C GLY A 34 -25.82 -15.13 -3.49
N MET A 35 -25.52 -15.90 -4.53
CA MET A 35 -24.69 -15.50 -5.66
C MET A 35 -25.54 -15.15 -6.88
N PHE A 36 -26.21 -14.02 -6.85
CA PHE A 36 -27.07 -13.55 -7.93
C PHE A 36 -27.00 -12.03 -8.08
N LEU A 37 -27.44 -11.50 -9.21
CA LEU A 37 -27.54 -10.05 -9.42
C LEU A 37 -28.58 -9.45 -8.48
N VAL A 38 -28.44 -8.18 -8.12
CA VAL A 38 -29.31 -7.50 -7.14
C VAL A 38 -30.80 -7.65 -7.49
N GLY A 39 -31.17 -7.47 -8.77
CA GLY A 39 -32.56 -7.63 -9.24
C GLY A 39 -33.13 -9.06 -9.21
N GLN A 40 -32.28 -10.06 -8.95
CA GLN A 40 -32.67 -11.48 -8.88
C GLN A 40 -32.98 -11.95 -7.45
N LEU A 41 -32.56 -11.22 -6.40
CA LEU A 41 -32.76 -11.61 -5.00
C LEU A 41 -34.20 -12.02 -4.69
N ARG A 42 -35.16 -11.13 -4.99
CA ARG A 42 -36.59 -11.39 -4.74
C ARG A 42 -37.16 -12.47 -5.66
N ARG A 43 -36.55 -12.70 -6.83
CA ARG A 43 -36.97 -13.76 -7.77
C ARG A 43 -36.52 -15.14 -7.31
N PHE A 44 -35.38 -15.21 -6.62
CA PHE A 44 -34.82 -16.44 -6.09
C PHE A 44 -35.50 -16.86 -4.78
N TYR A 45 -35.64 -15.94 -3.82
CA TYR A 45 -36.32 -16.20 -2.55
C TYR A 45 -37.77 -15.71 -2.58
N LEU A 46 -38.70 -16.62 -2.86
CA LEU A 46 -40.14 -16.32 -2.94
C LEU A 46 -40.72 -15.81 -1.61
N ASP A 47 -40.11 -16.16 -0.49
CA ASP A 47 -40.48 -15.67 0.85
C ASP A 47 -40.47 -14.14 0.90
N LEU A 48 -39.50 -13.48 0.25
CA LEU A 48 -39.36 -12.02 0.20
C LEU A 48 -40.42 -11.31 -0.67
N GLN A 49 -41.28 -12.07 -1.35
CA GLN A 49 -42.46 -11.57 -2.05
C GLN A 49 -43.75 -11.80 -1.26
N ASN A 50 -43.70 -12.60 -0.20
CA ASN A 50 -44.87 -12.89 0.61
C ASN A 50 -45.22 -11.68 1.49
N LYS A 51 -46.49 -11.28 1.49
CA LYS A 51 -46.98 -10.16 2.33
C LYS A 51 -46.88 -10.44 3.83
N ALA A 52 -46.84 -11.72 4.23
CA ALA A 52 -46.62 -12.10 5.64
C ALA A 52 -45.18 -11.86 6.11
N TYR A 53 -44.23 -11.60 5.19
CA TYR A 53 -42.85 -11.28 5.52
C TYR A 53 -42.75 -9.79 5.89
N GLU A 54 -42.96 -9.48 7.17
CA GLU A 54 -42.87 -8.13 7.72
C GLU A 54 -41.61 -8.00 8.58
N SER A 55 -40.98 -6.81 8.57
CA SER A 55 -39.83 -6.52 9.43
C SER A 55 -39.76 -5.04 9.78
N ALA A 56 -39.30 -4.75 11.00
CA ALA A 56 -38.96 -3.39 11.43
C ALA A 56 -37.58 -2.94 10.93
N ILE A 57 -36.69 -3.89 10.61
CA ILE A 57 -35.30 -3.64 10.18
C ILE A 57 -35.04 -4.41 8.89
N ALA A 58 -34.50 -3.73 7.88
CA ALA A 58 -34.04 -4.35 6.65
C ALA A 58 -32.64 -3.86 6.30
N LEU A 59 -31.72 -4.80 6.07
CA LEU A 59 -30.34 -4.51 5.71
C LEU A 59 -30.00 -5.26 4.42
N VAL A 60 -29.47 -4.54 3.43
CA VAL A 60 -29.17 -5.07 2.09
C VAL A 60 -27.75 -4.71 1.71
N HIS A 61 -27.03 -5.64 1.10
CA HIS A 61 -25.67 -5.41 0.61
C HIS A 61 -25.42 -6.09 -0.72
N SER A 62 -24.67 -5.41 -1.58
CA SER A 62 -24.14 -5.93 -2.84
C SER A 62 -22.62 -5.86 -2.79
N ARG A 63 -21.94 -7.00 -2.97
CA ARG A 63 -20.48 -7.11 -2.84
C ARG A 63 -19.80 -7.04 -4.20
N PHE A 64 -18.77 -6.21 -4.33
CA PHE A 64 -17.82 -6.29 -5.44
C PHE A 64 -16.64 -7.16 -5.02
N SER A 65 -16.41 -8.29 -5.70
CA SER A 65 -15.26 -9.16 -5.40
C SER A 65 -14.17 -9.00 -6.45
N THR A 66 -12.92 -9.05 -6.00
CA THR A 66 -11.71 -9.09 -6.84
C THR A 66 -11.45 -10.47 -7.48
N ASN A 67 -12.14 -11.52 -7.04
CA ASN A 67 -12.11 -12.86 -7.66
C ASN A 67 -13.32 -13.08 -8.61
N THR A 68 -13.23 -14.11 -9.44
CA THR A 68 -14.36 -14.61 -10.26
C THR A 68 -14.95 -15.91 -9.74
N THR A 69 -14.24 -16.66 -8.89
CA THR A 69 -14.78 -17.86 -8.24
C THR A 69 -15.84 -17.48 -7.22
N PRO A 70 -17.13 -17.77 -7.48
CA PRO A 70 -18.19 -17.28 -6.64
C PRO A 70 -18.28 -18.13 -5.37
N SER A 71 -18.49 -17.49 -4.21
CA SER A 71 -18.64 -18.17 -2.91
C SER A 71 -19.89 -17.69 -2.18
N TRP A 72 -20.77 -18.64 -1.82
CA TRP A 72 -22.04 -18.37 -1.13
C TRP A 72 -21.83 -17.88 0.30
N GLU A 73 -20.92 -18.51 1.04
CA GLU A 73 -20.60 -18.17 2.43
C GLU A 73 -20.06 -16.74 2.56
N ARG A 74 -19.31 -16.25 1.57
CA ARG A 74 -18.70 -14.91 1.53
C ARG A 74 -19.66 -13.80 1.08
N ALA A 75 -20.89 -14.15 0.69
CA ALA A 75 -21.93 -13.14 0.47
C ALA A 75 -22.30 -12.47 1.81
N HIS A 76 -22.74 -11.22 1.74
CA HIS A 76 -23.30 -10.50 2.89
C HIS A 76 -24.83 -10.48 2.81
N PRO A 77 -25.54 -10.19 3.93
CA PRO A 77 -25.03 -9.90 5.29
C PRO A 77 -24.27 -11.05 5.98
N ASN A 78 -23.43 -10.71 6.95
CA ASN A 78 -23.01 -11.64 8.00
C ASN A 78 -24.06 -11.65 9.13
N ARG A 79 -23.78 -12.26 10.29
CA ARG A 79 -24.80 -12.49 11.33
C ARG A 79 -25.20 -11.21 12.05
N PHE A 80 -24.22 -10.36 12.36
CA PHE A 80 -24.42 -9.07 13.02
C PHE A 80 -24.17 -7.91 12.08
N ILE A 81 -23.25 -8.06 11.10
CA ILE A 81 -22.77 -6.92 10.32
C ILE A 81 -22.93 -7.03 8.81
N LEU A 82 -23.00 -5.86 8.17
CA LEU A 82 -22.70 -5.64 6.77
C LEU A 82 -21.50 -4.70 6.70
N HIS A 83 -20.52 -5.08 5.91
CA HIS A 83 -19.28 -4.34 5.80
C HIS A 83 -19.06 -3.99 4.34
N ASN A 84 -19.01 -2.69 4.06
CA ASN A 84 -18.51 -2.17 2.80
C ASN A 84 -17.16 -1.54 3.07
N GLY A 85 -16.08 -2.19 2.62
CA GLY A 85 -14.72 -1.84 2.99
C GLY A 85 -13.77 -3.03 3.02
N GLU A 86 -12.61 -2.84 3.65
CA GLU A 86 -11.54 -3.84 3.81
C GLU A 86 -10.82 -3.58 5.16
N ILE A 87 -10.55 -4.62 5.95
CA ILE A 87 -9.78 -4.50 7.20
C ILE A 87 -8.29 -4.77 6.90
N ASN A 88 -7.48 -3.71 6.89
CA ASN A 88 -6.07 -3.79 6.48
C ASN A 88 -5.09 -4.25 7.58
N THR A 89 -5.59 -4.44 8.81
CA THR A 89 -4.84 -4.90 9.99
C THR A 89 -5.19 -6.35 10.38
N ILE A 90 -5.94 -7.06 9.54
CA ILE A 90 -6.63 -8.29 9.91
C ILE A 90 -5.71 -9.38 10.49
N ARG A 91 -4.50 -9.58 9.96
CA ARG A 91 -3.57 -10.61 10.45
C ARG A 91 -3.21 -10.41 11.92
N GLY A 92 -2.77 -9.20 12.27
CA GLY A 92 -2.42 -8.86 13.65
C GLY A 92 -3.63 -8.93 14.60
N ASN A 93 -4.80 -8.53 14.11
CA ASN A 93 -6.04 -8.58 14.90
C ASN A 93 -6.46 -10.03 15.22
N VAL A 94 -6.37 -10.93 14.24
CA VAL A 94 -6.70 -12.34 14.42
C VAL A 94 -5.73 -13.02 15.37
N ASP A 95 -4.42 -12.83 15.18
CA ASP A 95 -3.40 -13.44 16.04
C ASP A 95 -3.57 -13.04 17.50
N ARG A 96 -3.90 -11.77 17.76
CA ARG A 96 -4.15 -11.29 19.12
C ARG A 96 -5.49 -11.78 19.66
N MET A 97 -6.53 -11.88 18.84
CA MET A 97 -7.79 -12.47 19.29
C MET A 97 -7.61 -13.94 19.68
N LEU A 98 -6.83 -14.71 18.91
CA LEU A 98 -6.47 -16.09 19.26
C LEU A 98 -5.64 -16.18 20.56
N ALA A 99 -4.72 -15.23 20.77
CA ALA A 99 -3.95 -15.15 22.02
C ALA A 99 -4.78 -14.70 23.24
N ARG A 100 -5.96 -14.08 23.04
CA ARG A 100 -6.88 -13.71 24.13
C ARG A 100 -7.73 -14.87 24.63
N GLU A 101 -7.83 -15.96 23.86
CA GLU A 101 -8.64 -17.13 24.23
C GLU A 101 -8.22 -17.77 25.57
N GLU A 102 -6.96 -17.62 25.99
CA GLU A 102 -6.46 -18.16 27.26
C GLU A 102 -6.64 -17.17 28.44
N THR A 103 -6.72 -15.87 28.17
CA THR A 103 -6.75 -14.81 29.20
C THR A 103 -8.14 -14.20 29.44
N MET A 104 -9.12 -14.56 28.60
CA MET A 104 -10.51 -14.13 28.74
C MET A 104 -11.34 -15.11 29.55
N GLU A 105 -11.97 -14.59 30.59
CA GLU A 105 -12.98 -15.30 31.38
C GLU A 105 -14.35 -14.63 31.20
N SER A 106 -15.39 -15.44 31.05
CA SER A 106 -16.77 -14.98 30.83
C SER A 106 -17.67 -15.36 32.00
N SER A 107 -18.37 -14.36 32.55
CA SER A 107 -19.34 -14.58 33.63
C SER A 107 -20.65 -15.24 33.19
N VAL A 108 -20.92 -15.32 31.88
CA VAL A 108 -22.18 -15.84 31.32
C VAL A 108 -22.01 -17.09 30.45
N MET A 109 -20.77 -17.52 30.19
CA MET A 109 -20.42 -18.68 29.36
C MET A 109 -19.36 -19.59 29.99
N GLU A 110 -19.13 -19.51 31.30
CA GLU A 110 -18.08 -20.26 32.00
C GLU A 110 -18.05 -21.77 31.64
N ASP A 111 -19.21 -22.43 31.63
CA ASP A 111 -19.34 -23.87 31.34
C ASP A 111 -19.24 -24.24 29.84
N ASP A 112 -19.37 -23.27 28.94
CA ASP A 112 -19.52 -23.48 27.49
C ASP A 112 -18.41 -22.84 26.66
N MET A 113 -17.45 -22.15 27.30
CA MET A 113 -16.40 -21.36 26.65
C MET A 113 -15.53 -22.22 25.69
N ASP A 114 -15.19 -23.44 26.10
CA ASP A 114 -14.42 -24.38 25.27
C ASP A 114 -15.14 -24.77 23.97
N LYS A 115 -16.48 -24.70 23.93
CA LYS A 115 -17.30 -25.12 22.78
C LYS A 115 -17.35 -24.08 21.67
N ILE A 116 -16.90 -22.85 21.92
CA ILE A 116 -16.97 -21.75 20.96
C ILE A 116 -15.61 -21.37 20.40
N LEU A 117 -14.51 -21.83 21.03
CA LEU A 117 -13.15 -21.67 20.56
C LEU A 117 -12.85 -22.63 19.38
N PRO A 118 -12.05 -22.22 18.39
CA PRO A 118 -11.40 -20.91 18.25
C PRO A 118 -12.40 -19.81 17.84
N VAL A 119 -12.29 -18.60 18.40
CA VAL A 119 -13.27 -17.52 18.18
C VAL A 119 -13.41 -17.16 16.70
N VAL A 120 -12.27 -17.01 16.03
CA VAL A 120 -12.20 -16.57 14.63
C VAL A 120 -11.93 -17.75 13.71
N ASN A 121 -12.71 -17.89 12.64
CA ASN A 121 -12.37 -18.81 11.54
C ASN A 121 -11.37 -18.14 10.58
N ALA A 122 -10.13 -18.63 10.58
CA ALA A 122 -9.05 -18.10 9.75
C ALA A 122 -9.27 -18.24 8.23
N ALA A 123 -10.19 -19.12 7.79
CA ALA A 123 -10.53 -19.29 6.37
C ALA A 123 -11.57 -18.27 5.85
N GLY A 124 -12.21 -17.52 6.75
CA GLY A 124 -13.22 -16.53 6.43
C GLY A 124 -12.69 -15.30 5.69
N SER A 125 -13.60 -14.43 5.24
CA SER A 125 -13.21 -13.07 4.84
C SER A 125 -12.87 -12.22 6.07
N ASP A 126 -12.13 -11.13 5.87
CA ASP A 126 -11.87 -10.10 6.88
C ASP A 126 -13.14 -9.66 7.62
N SER A 127 -14.22 -9.49 6.89
CA SER A 127 -15.54 -9.07 7.35
C SER A 127 -16.21 -10.16 8.18
N ALA A 128 -16.01 -11.44 7.83
CA ALA A 128 -16.51 -12.56 8.61
C ALA A 128 -15.72 -12.74 9.91
N MET A 129 -14.41 -12.49 9.88
CA MET A 129 -13.56 -12.53 11.07
C MET A 129 -13.96 -11.44 12.07
N LEU A 130 -14.24 -10.23 11.61
CA LEU A 130 -14.77 -9.15 12.45
C LEU A 130 -16.16 -9.49 13.01
N ASP A 131 -17.06 -10.06 12.20
CA ASP A 131 -18.37 -10.52 12.64
C ASP A 131 -18.27 -11.58 13.74
N ASN A 132 -17.33 -12.54 13.61
CA ASN A 132 -17.09 -13.57 14.63
C ASN A 132 -16.62 -12.97 15.95
N THR A 133 -15.70 -11.99 15.91
CA THR A 133 -15.23 -11.27 17.09
C THR A 133 -16.38 -10.49 17.75
N LEU A 134 -17.17 -9.73 16.98
CA LEU A 134 -18.29 -8.96 17.51
C LEU A 134 -19.37 -9.88 18.12
N GLU A 135 -19.72 -10.96 17.44
CA GLU A 135 -20.66 -11.95 17.95
C GLU A 135 -20.16 -12.60 19.24
N PHE A 136 -18.86 -12.93 19.32
CA PHE A 136 -18.25 -13.44 20.54
C PHE A 136 -18.38 -12.46 21.70
N LEU A 137 -18.03 -11.18 21.49
CA LEU A 137 -18.16 -10.14 22.53
C LEU A 137 -19.61 -9.99 23.00
N VAL A 138 -20.56 -9.95 22.06
CA VAL A 138 -21.99 -9.77 22.36
C VAL A 138 -22.56 -10.95 23.12
N MET A 139 -22.26 -12.17 22.68
CA MET A 139 -22.77 -13.37 23.33
C MET A 139 -22.21 -13.56 24.75
N ASN A 140 -21.03 -12.99 25.02
CA ASN A 140 -20.41 -12.90 26.33
C ASN A 140 -20.85 -11.70 27.19
N GLY A 141 -21.89 -10.96 26.77
CA GLY A 141 -22.54 -9.94 27.59
C GLY A 141 -22.08 -8.50 27.36
N MET A 142 -21.26 -8.25 26.33
CA MET A 142 -20.93 -6.88 25.89
C MET A 142 -22.07 -6.32 25.03
N ASP A 143 -22.52 -5.10 25.31
CA ASP A 143 -23.54 -4.45 24.47
C ASP A 143 -22.99 -4.23 23.04
N LEU A 144 -23.76 -4.53 21.99
CA LEU A 144 -23.29 -4.44 20.60
C LEU A 144 -22.70 -3.06 20.23
N PRO A 145 -23.30 -1.91 20.60
CA PRO A 145 -22.70 -0.60 20.35
C PRO A 145 -21.35 -0.42 21.05
N LEU A 146 -21.17 -0.98 22.25
CA LEU A 146 -19.90 -0.96 22.97
C LEU A 146 -18.86 -1.83 22.24
N ALA A 147 -19.21 -3.05 21.84
CA ALA A 147 -18.32 -3.93 21.09
C ALA A 147 -17.80 -3.25 19.82
N VAL A 148 -18.69 -2.61 19.05
CA VAL A 148 -18.33 -1.85 17.84
C VAL A 148 -17.40 -0.67 18.15
N MET A 149 -17.67 0.12 19.20
CA MET A 149 -16.80 1.24 19.57
C MET A 149 -15.42 0.82 20.08
N VAL A 150 -15.30 -0.37 20.64
CA VAL A 150 -14.05 -0.92 21.16
C VAL A 150 -13.20 -1.50 20.03
N THR A 151 -13.81 -2.20 19.07
CA THR A 151 -13.10 -2.73 17.89
C THR A 151 -12.79 -1.64 16.86
N ILE A 152 -13.67 -0.66 16.68
CA ILE A 152 -13.54 0.43 15.69
C ILE A 152 -13.70 1.77 16.42
N PRO A 153 -12.68 2.18 17.19
CA PRO A 153 -12.73 3.42 17.96
C PRO A 153 -12.55 4.65 17.07
N GLU A 154 -13.19 5.75 17.46
CA GLU A 154 -12.96 7.05 16.82
C GLU A 154 -11.55 7.60 17.12
N PRO A 155 -11.05 8.57 16.35
CA PRO A 155 -9.81 9.28 16.70
C PRO A 155 -9.96 10.06 18.03
N TRP A 156 -9.29 9.60 19.09
CA TRP A 156 -9.48 10.13 20.44
C TRP A 156 -8.25 10.81 21.04
N ARG A 157 -7.02 10.31 20.79
CA ARG A 157 -5.79 10.77 21.46
C ARG A 157 -5.37 12.17 21.04
N ASN A 158 -5.32 12.42 19.73
CA ASN A 158 -4.93 13.72 19.15
C ASN A 158 -6.12 14.70 19.00
N SER A 159 -7.33 14.28 19.38
CA SER A 159 -8.52 15.12 19.30
C SER A 159 -8.53 16.20 20.38
N LYS A 160 -8.65 17.46 19.96
CA LYS A 160 -8.68 18.63 20.85
C LYS A 160 -10.08 18.92 21.43
N THR A 161 -11.13 18.36 20.85
CA THR A 161 -12.53 18.67 21.17
C THR A 161 -13.21 17.58 22.00
N ILE A 162 -12.56 16.43 22.22
CA ILE A 162 -13.11 15.31 22.98
C ILE A 162 -13.18 15.61 24.48
N THR A 163 -14.29 15.24 25.13
CA THR A 163 -14.45 15.38 26.59
C THR A 163 -13.52 14.41 27.34
N ARG A 164 -13.11 14.76 28.57
CA ARG A 164 -12.28 13.90 29.42
C ARG A 164 -12.88 12.50 29.62
N ALA A 165 -14.15 12.39 30.03
CA ALA A 165 -14.79 11.09 30.28
C ALA A 165 -14.70 10.15 29.06
N LYS A 166 -14.98 10.70 27.86
CA LYS A 166 -14.90 9.95 26.60
C LYS A 166 -13.45 9.57 26.23
N ARG A 167 -12.48 10.46 26.49
CA ARG A 167 -11.06 10.17 26.32
C ARG A 167 -10.60 9.05 27.24
N ASP A 168 -10.96 9.11 28.52
CA ASP A 168 -10.61 8.12 29.53
C ASP A 168 -11.24 6.76 29.21
N PHE A 169 -12.47 6.74 28.70
CA PHE A 169 -13.13 5.54 28.17
C PHE A 169 -12.33 4.87 27.04
N TYR A 170 -11.98 5.61 25.98
CA TYR A 170 -11.19 5.03 24.88
C TYR A 170 -9.78 4.65 25.32
N HIS A 171 -9.17 5.43 26.21
CA HIS A 171 -7.86 5.12 26.76
C HIS A 171 -7.87 3.79 27.50
N TYR A 172 -8.88 3.55 28.36
CA TYR A 172 -9.06 2.29 29.06
C TYR A 172 -9.13 1.10 28.09
N TYR A 173 -10.02 1.14 27.09
CA TYR A 173 -10.17 0.02 26.14
C TYR A 173 -8.94 -0.17 25.23
N SER A 174 -8.23 0.91 24.89
CA SER A 174 -7.01 0.80 24.07
C SER A 174 -5.88 0.03 24.77
N THR A 175 -5.91 -0.12 26.09
CA THR A 175 -4.95 -0.98 26.81
C THR A 175 -5.15 -2.47 26.52
N MET A 176 -6.34 -2.87 26.04
CA MET A 176 -6.72 -4.27 25.84
C MET A 176 -7.02 -4.63 24.39
N MET A 177 -7.53 -3.69 23.58
CA MET A 177 -7.95 -3.93 22.19
C MET A 177 -7.26 -2.95 21.24
N GLU A 178 -6.60 -3.51 20.22
CA GLU A 178 -6.16 -2.76 19.05
C GLU A 178 -7.31 -2.45 18.10
N PRO A 179 -7.29 -1.28 17.43
CA PRO A 179 -8.26 -0.97 16.37
C PRO A 179 -8.21 -1.97 15.21
N TRP A 180 -9.39 -2.42 14.77
CA TRP A 180 -9.56 -3.12 13.50
C TRP A 180 -9.65 -2.07 12.39
N ASP A 181 -8.49 -1.62 11.91
CA ASP A 181 -8.35 -0.49 10.98
C ASP A 181 -8.57 -0.90 9.51
N GLY A 182 -8.86 0.11 8.68
CA GLY A 182 -9.14 -0.01 7.25
C GLY A 182 -10.41 0.76 6.85
N PRO A 183 -10.65 1.01 5.55
CA PRO A 183 -11.90 1.61 5.09
C PRO A 183 -13.08 0.76 5.53
N ALA A 184 -14.05 1.35 6.20
CA ALA A 184 -15.22 0.59 6.64
C ALA A 184 -16.46 1.48 6.76
N ALA A 185 -17.52 1.10 6.06
CA ALA A 185 -18.88 1.46 6.43
C ALA A 185 -19.56 0.21 6.98
N ILE A 186 -19.78 0.18 8.29
CA ILE A 186 -20.38 -0.97 8.98
C ILE A 186 -21.78 -0.63 9.42
N LEU A 187 -22.74 -1.41 8.93
CA LEU A 187 -24.09 -1.47 9.48
C LEU A 187 -24.15 -2.71 10.37
N PHE A 188 -24.72 -2.58 11.55
CA PHE A 188 -24.81 -3.66 12.52
C PHE A 188 -26.19 -3.75 13.16
N SER A 189 -26.62 -4.95 13.52
CA SER A 189 -27.88 -5.17 14.24
C SER A 189 -27.86 -6.46 15.06
N ASP A 190 -28.53 -6.43 16.20
CA ASP A 190 -28.87 -7.61 17.02
C ASP A 190 -30.34 -8.03 16.86
N GLY A 191 -31.09 -7.37 15.98
CA GLY A 191 -32.52 -7.58 15.74
C GLY A 191 -33.47 -6.60 16.45
N ASP A 192 -33.05 -5.92 17.53
CA ASP A 192 -33.87 -4.87 18.18
C ASP A 192 -33.25 -3.49 17.97
N THR A 193 -31.92 -3.45 17.90
CA THR A 193 -31.14 -2.24 17.65
C THR A 193 -30.51 -2.35 16.27
N VAL A 194 -30.49 -1.26 15.53
CA VAL A 194 -29.73 -1.12 14.29
C VAL A 194 -28.85 0.11 14.39
N GLY A 195 -27.60 -0.02 13.96
CA GLY A 195 -26.68 1.10 13.94
C GLY A 195 -25.76 1.09 12.73
N ALA A 196 -25.09 2.20 12.54
CA ALA A 196 -24.06 2.36 11.54
C ALA A 196 -22.87 3.15 12.12
N VAL A 197 -21.67 2.73 11.75
CA VAL A 197 -20.42 3.42 12.07
C VAL A 197 -19.55 3.48 10.81
N LEU A 198 -18.75 4.54 10.69
CA LEU A 198 -17.65 4.58 9.74
C LEU A 198 -16.34 4.23 10.45
N ASP A 199 -15.36 3.81 9.68
CA ASP A 199 -13.98 3.80 10.13
C ASP A 199 -13.54 5.19 10.61
N ARG A 200 -12.42 5.23 11.29
CA ARG A 200 -11.91 6.43 11.95
C ARG A 200 -11.57 7.58 10.99
N ASN A 201 -11.34 7.26 9.71
CA ASN A 201 -11.04 8.21 8.65
C ASN A 201 -12.28 8.56 7.80
N GLY A 202 -13.35 7.76 7.91
CA GLY A 202 -14.58 7.91 7.12
C GLY A 202 -14.35 7.74 5.63
N LEU A 203 -13.67 6.64 5.26
CA LEU A 203 -13.24 6.38 3.88
C LEU A 203 -14.35 5.83 2.99
N ARG A 204 -15.53 5.56 3.54
CA ARG A 204 -16.69 5.02 2.80
C ARG A 204 -17.92 5.90 2.97
N PRO A 205 -18.72 6.09 1.91
CA PRO A 205 -19.89 6.96 1.97
C PRO A 205 -21.04 6.27 2.72
N SER A 206 -21.75 7.06 3.54
CA SER A 206 -22.95 6.63 4.24
C SER A 206 -23.86 7.83 4.45
N ARG A 207 -25.01 7.83 3.77
CA ARG A 207 -26.01 8.91 3.78
C ARG A 207 -27.33 8.40 4.33
N TYR A 208 -28.08 9.25 5.00
CA TYR A 208 -29.37 8.86 5.55
C TYR A 208 -30.45 9.94 5.44
N TYR A 209 -31.69 9.46 5.37
CA TYR A 209 -32.91 10.25 5.38
C TYR A 209 -33.77 9.89 6.58
N ILE A 210 -34.45 10.89 7.13
CA ILE A 210 -35.53 10.72 8.09
C ILE A 210 -36.78 11.32 7.46
N THR A 211 -37.85 10.55 7.46
CA THR A 211 -39.16 10.93 6.88
C THR A 211 -40.18 11.26 7.97
N ASP A 212 -41.28 11.90 7.59
CA ASP A 212 -42.34 12.33 8.52
C ASP A 212 -43.16 11.17 9.12
N ASP A 213 -43.07 9.97 8.55
CA ASP A 213 -43.61 8.73 9.12
C ASP A 213 -42.65 7.99 10.08
N ASN A 214 -41.51 8.63 10.41
CA ASN A 214 -40.42 8.10 11.25
C ASN A 214 -39.62 6.94 10.64
N THR A 215 -39.62 6.79 9.31
CA THR A 215 -38.71 5.83 8.65
C THR A 215 -37.31 6.44 8.51
N LEU A 216 -36.29 5.69 8.97
CA LEU A 216 -34.88 5.98 8.71
C LEU A 216 -34.38 5.13 7.55
N ILE A 217 -33.84 5.78 6.53
CA ILE A 217 -33.29 5.13 5.34
C ILE A 217 -31.82 5.50 5.27
N LEU A 218 -30.94 4.50 5.37
CA LEU A 218 -29.49 4.68 5.23
C LEU A 218 -28.99 3.92 3.99
N SER A 219 -28.16 4.58 3.21
CA SER A 219 -27.60 4.05 1.97
C SER A 219 -26.23 4.62 1.67
N SER A 220 -25.43 3.90 0.89
CA SER A 220 -24.14 4.42 0.40
C SER A 220 -24.29 5.62 -0.52
N GLU A 221 -25.42 5.71 -1.24
CA GLU A 221 -25.70 6.77 -2.22
C GLU A 221 -27.02 7.51 -1.95
N VAL A 222 -27.14 8.76 -2.40
CA VAL A 222 -28.44 9.44 -2.51
C VAL A 222 -29.22 8.92 -3.73
N GLY A 223 -30.55 9.08 -3.72
CA GLY A 223 -31.40 8.71 -4.86
C GLY A 223 -31.56 7.21 -5.08
N VAL A 224 -31.41 6.38 -4.05
CA VAL A 224 -31.62 4.92 -4.11
C VAL A 224 -33.10 4.51 -4.04
N LEU A 225 -33.95 5.37 -3.47
CA LEU A 225 -35.40 5.19 -3.35
C LEU A 225 -36.10 6.49 -3.74
N ASP A 226 -37.25 6.38 -4.40
CA ASP A 226 -38.07 7.52 -4.84
C ASP A 226 -38.95 8.03 -3.69
N ILE A 227 -38.41 8.98 -2.91
CA ILE A 227 -39.09 9.59 -1.76
C ILE A 227 -39.45 11.03 -2.09
N PRO A 228 -40.74 11.45 -1.97
CA PRO A 228 -41.12 12.84 -2.20
C PRO A 228 -40.43 13.79 -1.21
N ALA A 229 -39.86 14.89 -1.71
CA ALA A 229 -39.08 15.83 -0.90
C ALA A 229 -39.86 16.48 0.25
N GLU A 230 -41.18 16.59 0.13
CA GLU A 230 -42.08 17.14 1.15
C GLU A 230 -42.30 16.23 2.36
N HIS A 231 -41.94 14.94 2.26
CA HIS A 231 -41.95 13.96 3.35
C HIS A 231 -40.60 13.83 4.04
N ILE A 232 -39.53 14.40 3.48
CA ILE A 232 -38.19 14.33 4.05
C ILE A 232 -38.04 15.40 5.12
N VAL A 233 -37.85 14.98 6.36
CA VAL A 233 -37.63 15.85 7.52
C VAL A 233 -36.14 16.21 7.63
N LYS A 234 -35.26 15.24 7.35
CA LYS A 234 -33.82 15.42 7.44
C LYS A 234 -33.10 14.62 6.36
N LYS A 235 -32.10 15.24 5.73
CA LYS A 235 -31.05 14.61 4.95
C LYS A 235 -29.72 14.85 5.63
N SER A 236 -28.90 13.82 5.74
CA SER A 236 -27.60 13.94 6.38
C SER A 236 -26.69 12.77 6.00
N ARG A 237 -25.50 12.74 6.60
CA ARG A 237 -24.50 11.69 6.39
C ARG A 237 -23.88 11.27 7.70
N LEU A 238 -23.31 10.07 7.71
CA LEU A 238 -22.45 9.64 8.79
C LEU A 238 -21.08 10.31 8.64
N GLU A 239 -20.48 10.71 9.76
CA GLU A 239 -19.19 11.39 9.80
C GLU A 239 -18.15 10.48 10.45
N PRO A 240 -16.84 10.65 10.14
CA PRO A 240 -15.78 9.88 10.75
C PRO A 240 -15.91 9.83 12.27
N GLY A 241 -15.84 8.62 12.83
CA GLY A 241 -15.93 8.39 14.26
C GLY A 241 -17.31 8.57 14.89
N LYS A 242 -18.37 9.02 14.18
CA LYS A 242 -19.73 9.10 14.72
C LYS A 242 -20.51 7.79 14.51
N MET A 243 -21.40 7.50 15.45
CA MET A 243 -22.33 6.36 15.39
C MET A 243 -23.77 6.86 15.22
N LEU A 244 -24.48 6.26 14.27
CA LEU A 244 -25.93 6.35 14.17
C LEU A 244 -26.53 5.11 14.84
N LEU A 245 -27.47 5.29 15.76
CA LEU A 245 -28.08 4.18 16.49
C LEU A 245 -29.59 4.36 16.60
N VAL A 246 -30.34 3.29 16.32
CA VAL A 246 -31.80 3.26 16.41
C VAL A 246 -32.20 2.06 17.26
N ASP A 247 -33.00 2.31 18.29
CA ASP A 247 -33.60 1.29 19.14
C ASP A 247 -35.07 1.15 18.73
N THR A 248 -35.38 0.06 18.02
CA THR A 248 -36.73 -0.17 17.49
C THR A 248 -37.71 -0.61 18.57
N ALA A 249 -37.23 -1.26 19.64
CA ALA A 249 -38.02 -1.60 20.80
C ALA A 249 -38.49 -0.34 21.56
N LYS A 250 -37.62 0.67 21.68
CA LYS A 250 -37.95 1.97 22.29
C LYS A 250 -38.48 3.01 21.29
N LYS A 251 -38.52 2.68 19.99
CA LYS A 251 -38.97 3.54 18.88
C LYS A 251 -38.29 4.90 18.84
N ARG A 252 -36.97 4.94 19.01
CA ARG A 252 -36.23 6.22 18.99
C ARG A 252 -34.83 6.10 18.38
N ILE A 253 -34.37 7.21 17.81
CA ILE A 253 -32.99 7.39 17.38
C ILE A 253 -32.18 7.88 18.60
N ILE A 254 -31.07 7.20 18.88
CA ILE A 254 -30.11 7.56 19.92
C ILE A 254 -28.99 8.33 19.25
N SER A 255 -28.72 9.55 19.71
CA SER A 255 -27.65 10.37 19.15
C SER A 255 -26.27 9.82 19.52
N ASP A 256 -25.26 10.11 18.70
CA ASP A 256 -23.86 9.76 18.98
C ASP A 256 -23.41 10.22 20.37
N GLU A 257 -23.74 11.46 20.73
CA GLU A 257 -23.40 12.05 22.02
C GLU A 257 -24.08 11.32 23.18
N GLU A 258 -25.37 10.99 23.04
CA GLU A 258 -26.10 10.26 24.07
C GLU A 258 -25.51 8.86 24.27
N CYS A 259 -25.29 8.12 23.18
CA CYS A 259 -24.72 6.77 23.20
C CYS A 259 -23.35 6.76 23.88
N LYS A 260 -22.43 7.61 23.41
CA LYS A 260 -21.05 7.62 23.90
C LYS A 260 -20.94 8.16 25.32
N ARG A 261 -21.75 9.16 25.69
CA ARG A 261 -21.78 9.68 27.06
C ARG A 261 -22.24 8.61 28.04
N TYR A 262 -23.24 7.80 27.66
CA TYR A 262 -23.71 6.69 28.48
C TYR A 262 -22.57 5.71 28.80
N TYR A 263 -21.87 5.20 27.78
CA TYR A 263 -20.76 4.27 28.00
C TYR A 263 -19.58 4.94 28.71
N ALA A 264 -19.20 6.15 28.32
CA ALA A 264 -18.06 6.86 28.90
C ALA A 264 -18.23 7.22 30.40
N THR A 265 -19.47 7.21 30.91
CA THR A 265 -19.78 7.51 32.32
C THR A 265 -20.28 6.28 33.10
N ARG A 266 -20.37 5.11 32.46
CA ARG A 266 -20.85 3.85 33.07
C ARG A 266 -19.96 3.37 34.21
N LYS A 267 -18.64 3.59 34.09
CA LYS A 267 -17.62 3.22 35.07
C LYS A 267 -16.67 4.39 35.31
N PRO A 268 -15.96 4.43 36.44
CA PRO A 268 -15.01 5.49 36.74
C PRO A 268 -13.66 5.25 36.03
N TYR A 269 -13.66 5.17 34.70
CA TYR A 269 -12.46 4.85 33.91
C TYR A 269 -11.30 5.82 34.18
N GLY A 270 -11.59 7.11 34.35
CA GLY A 270 -10.58 8.11 34.69
C GLY A 270 -9.91 7.83 36.04
N GLU A 271 -10.66 7.41 37.06
CA GLU A 271 -10.09 7.04 38.37
C GLU A 271 -9.25 5.77 38.27
N TRP A 272 -9.72 4.79 37.49
CA TRP A 272 -8.96 3.56 37.25
C TRP A 272 -7.62 3.83 36.56
N LEU A 273 -7.64 4.65 35.52
CA LEU A 273 -6.42 5.07 34.80
C LEU A 273 -5.49 5.88 35.71
N ASP A 274 -6.01 6.87 36.44
CA ASP A 274 -5.20 7.71 37.34
C ASP A 274 -4.51 6.89 38.45
N GLN A 275 -5.11 5.78 38.89
CA GLN A 275 -4.57 4.91 39.94
C GLN A 275 -3.63 3.80 39.44
N ASN A 276 -3.93 3.19 38.28
CA ASN A 276 -3.29 1.94 37.87
C ASN A 276 -2.37 2.09 36.65
N LEU A 277 -2.63 3.05 35.76
CA LEU A 277 -1.80 3.26 34.57
C LEU A 277 -0.46 3.85 34.97
N VAL A 278 0.63 3.21 34.54
CA VAL A 278 1.99 3.72 34.80
C VAL A 278 2.49 4.43 33.55
N ARG A 279 2.87 5.70 33.66
CA ARG A 279 3.50 6.41 32.54
C ARG A 279 5.02 6.35 32.65
N LEU A 280 5.70 6.28 31.51
CA LEU A 280 7.17 6.32 31.46
C LEU A 280 7.77 7.56 32.16
N SER A 281 7.07 8.70 32.12
CA SER A 281 7.46 9.93 32.81
C SER A 281 7.49 9.80 34.33
N ASP A 282 6.67 8.90 34.88
CA ASP A 282 6.47 8.75 36.33
C ASP A 282 7.50 7.80 36.95
N LEU A 283 8.26 7.09 36.12
CA LEU A 283 9.34 6.22 36.55
C LEU A 283 10.58 7.03 36.93
N LYS A 284 11.07 6.80 38.14
CA LYS A 284 12.28 7.45 38.66
C LYS A 284 13.51 6.83 38.03
N MET A 285 14.48 7.68 37.68
CA MET A 285 15.80 7.21 37.26
C MET A 285 16.51 6.59 38.47
N PRO A 286 16.95 5.32 38.40
CA PRO A 286 17.81 4.75 39.44
C PRO A 286 19.17 5.48 39.46
N ASN A 287 19.83 5.49 40.62
CA ASN A 287 21.15 6.11 40.76
C ASN A 287 22.25 5.20 40.18
N CYS A 288 22.29 5.06 38.86
CA CYS A 288 23.30 4.29 38.14
C CYS A 288 23.73 5.06 36.88
N ARG A 289 24.92 4.74 36.37
CA ARG A 289 25.37 5.25 35.07
C ARG A 289 24.73 4.43 33.96
N ILE A 290 24.40 5.08 32.86
CA ILE A 290 24.02 4.39 31.63
C ILE A 290 25.24 3.68 31.09
N GLU A 291 25.11 2.38 30.86
CA GLU A 291 26.17 1.55 30.28
C GLU A 291 26.53 2.05 28.88
N ARG A 292 27.83 2.23 28.62
CA ARG A 292 28.39 2.65 27.33
C ARG A 292 29.70 1.92 27.10
N TYR A 293 29.98 1.59 25.86
CA TYR A 293 31.25 0.98 25.49
C TYR A 293 32.34 2.03 25.34
N ASP A 294 33.60 1.64 25.60
CA ASP A 294 34.73 2.45 25.18
C ASP A 294 34.85 2.49 23.65
N SER A 295 35.62 3.44 23.12
CA SER A 295 35.76 3.62 21.67
C SER A 295 36.23 2.35 20.95
N LYS A 296 37.18 1.60 21.52
CA LYS A 296 37.75 0.43 20.86
C LYS A 296 36.72 -0.70 20.74
N THR A 297 35.94 -0.91 21.79
CA THR A 297 34.88 -1.92 21.83
C THR A 297 33.73 -1.51 20.93
N ARG A 298 33.29 -0.25 20.99
CA ARG A 298 32.24 0.29 20.11
C ARG A 298 32.59 0.13 18.63
N ASP A 299 33.82 0.44 18.23
CA ASP A 299 34.25 0.32 16.83
C ASP A 299 34.27 -1.15 16.36
N ARG A 300 34.59 -2.11 17.24
CA ARG A 300 34.40 -3.55 16.96
C ARG A 300 32.93 -3.93 16.81
N LEU A 301 32.05 -3.41 17.67
CA LEU A 301 30.62 -3.67 17.59
C LEU A 301 30.02 -3.13 16.28
N TYR A 302 30.46 -1.97 15.78
CA TYR A 302 30.05 -1.50 14.47
C TYR A 302 30.32 -2.55 13.37
N LYS A 303 31.49 -3.18 13.39
CA LYS A 303 31.82 -4.26 12.45
C LYS A 303 30.94 -5.50 12.66
N ALA A 304 30.79 -5.96 13.90
CA ALA A 304 30.01 -7.15 14.22
C ALA A 304 28.54 -7.03 13.80
N PHE A 305 27.96 -5.84 13.97
CA PHE A 305 26.57 -5.54 13.59
C PHE A 305 26.40 -4.96 12.17
N GLY A 306 27.50 -4.82 11.41
CA GLY A 306 27.49 -4.42 10.01
C GLY A 306 27.11 -2.96 9.75
N TYR A 307 27.55 -2.04 10.61
CA TYR A 307 27.43 -0.60 10.37
C TYR A 307 28.38 -0.17 9.24
N THR A 308 27.84 0.57 8.29
CA THR A 308 28.60 1.09 7.15
C THR A 308 28.81 2.60 7.27
N TYR A 309 29.77 3.12 6.49
CA TYR A 309 29.97 4.55 6.34
C TYR A 309 28.71 5.24 5.80
N GLU A 310 28.02 4.62 4.84
CA GLU A 310 26.78 5.14 4.29
C GLU A 310 25.63 5.17 5.32
N ASP A 311 25.52 4.17 6.21
CA ASP A 311 24.53 4.19 7.31
C ASP A 311 24.71 5.43 8.18
N VAL A 312 25.95 5.65 8.63
CA VAL A 312 26.27 6.78 9.50
C VAL A 312 26.10 8.12 8.75
N ARG A 313 26.65 8.22 7.54
CA ARG A 313 26.72 9.48 6.80
C ARG A 313 25.40 9.91 6.18
N ASN A 314 24.64 8.96 5.64
CA ASN A 314 23.44 9.22 4.84
C ASN A 314 22.13 8.94 5.59
N ALA A 315 22.14 8.11 6.65
CA ALA A 315 20.95 7.83 7.46
C ALA A 315 21.02 8.48 8.86
N ILE A 316 21.97 8.09 9.70
CA ILE A 316 22.05 8.52 11.12
C ILE A 316 22.27 10.04 11.23
N ILE A 317 23.29 10.60 10.56
CA ILE A 317 23.58 12.04 10.63
C ILE A 317 22.38 12.89 10.17
N PRO A 318 21.76 12.65 9.00
CA PRO A 318 20.60 13.43 8.58
C PRO A 318 19.41 13.34 9.54
N MET A 319 19.12 12.16 10.09
CA MET A 319 18.03 11.97 11.06
C MET A 319 18.31 12.72 12.36
N ALA A 320 19.49 12.54 12.95
CA ALA A 320 19.89 13.23 14.18
C ALA A 320 19.99 14.76 14.00
N LYS A 321 20.36 15.21 12.79
CA LYS A 321 20.47 16.64 12.48
C LYS A 321 19.12 17.30 12.23
N ASN A 322 18.24 16.69 11.42
CA ASN A 322 17.06 17.34 10.87
C ASN A 322 15.72 16.84 11.45
N GLY A 323 15.70 15.73 12.20
CA GLY A 323 14.46 15.14 12.69
C GLY A 323 13.62 14.43 11.62
N ALA A 324 14.20 14.16 10.44
CA ALA A 324 13.54 13.51 9.32
C ALA A 324 14.52 12.66 8.51
N GLU A 325 14.03 11.58 7.92
CA GLU A 325 14.80 10.74 7.01
C GLU A 325 15.23 11.50 5.74
N ALA A 326 16.32 11.04 5.12
CA ALA A 326 16.85 11.67 3.92
C ALA A 326 16.01 11.34 2.67
N THR A 327 15.84 12.35 1.80
CA THR A 327 15.30 12.14 0.45
C THR A 327 16.46 11.84 -0.51
N ALA A 328 16.29 10.81 -1.32
CA ALA A 328 17.21 10.36 -2.35
C ALA A 328 16.55 10.36 -3.74
N ALA A 329 17.28 9.89 -4.76
CA ALA A 329 16.83 9.85 -6.14
C ALA A 329 17.35 8.61 -6.89
N MET A 330 16.74 8.30 -8.03
CA MET A 330 16.90 7.06 -8.81
C MET A 330 16.40 5.81 -8.05
N GLY A 331 16.30 4.70 -8.77
CA GLY A 331 15.90 3.39 -8.23
C GLY A 331 17.10 2.55 -7.78
N THR A 332 16.82 1.43 -7.12
CA THR A 332 17.84 0.48 -6.61
C THR A 332 18.32 -0.50 -7.70
N ASP A 333 19.59 -0.42 -8.11
CA ASP A 333 20.23 -1.20 -9.19
C ASP A 333 21.32 -2.16 -8.67
N ILE A 334 21.33 -2.41 -7.37
CA ILE A 334 22.16 -3.45 -6.76
C ILE A 334 21.44 -4.81 -6.83
N PRO A 335 22.17 -5.92 -6.68
CA PRO A 335 21.57 -7.24 -6.58
C PRO A 335 20.53 -7.36 -5.46
N LEU A 336 19.52 -8.20 -5.66
CA LEU A 336 18.66 -8.67 -4.56
C LEU A 336 19.51 -9.29 -3.46
N ALA A 337 19.04 -9.22 -2.20
CA ALA A 337 19.87 -9.60 -1.05
C ALA A 337 20.41 -11.05 -1.13
N MET A 338 19.61 -11.98 -1.64
CA MET A 338 20.01 -13.38 -1.86
C MET A 338 21.01 -13.58 -3.03
N LEU A 339 21.08 -12.63 -3.95
CA LEU A 339 21.94 -12.66 -5.14
C LEU A 339 23.26 -11.92 -4.93
N SER A 340 23.30 -10.99 -3.99
CA SER A 340 24.52 -10.27 -3.61
C SER A 340 25.60 -11.26 -3.16
N ASP A 341 26.84 -11.02 -3.58
CA ASP A 341 28.00 -11.76 -3.10
C ASP A 341 28.37 -11.36 -1.66
N LYS A 342 27.84 -10.23 -1.15
CA LYS A 342 28.05 -9.74 0.22
C LYS A 342 27.03 -10.33 1.20
N HIS A 343 27.39 -10.40 2.48
CA HIS A 343 26.48 -10.81 3.55
C HIS A 343 25.55 -9.65 3.94
N GLN A 344 24.38 -9.61 3.33
CA GLN A 344 23.36 -8.59 3.58
C GLN A 344 22.71 -8.79 4.96
N PRO A 345 22.33 -7.70 5.67
CA PRO A 345 21.50 -7.78 6.87
C PRO A 345 20.17 -8.49 6.59
N LEU A 346 19.64 -9.20 7.59
CA LEU A 346 18.38 -9.95 7.45
C LEU A 346 17.21 -9.04 7.06
N PHE A 347 17.22 -7.79 7.51
CA PHE A 347 16.24 -6.76 7.15
C PHE A 347 16.07 -6.60 5.63
N ASN A 348 17.14 -6.69 4.85
CA ASN A 348 17.13 -6.41 3.41
C ASN A 348 16.34 -7.44 2.59
N TYR A 349 16.04 -8.60 3.18
CA TYR A 349 15.23 -9.67 2.59
C TYR A 349 13.73 -9.40 2.72
N PHE A 350 13.30 -8.49 3.60
CA PHE A 350 11.89 -8.15 3.80
C PHE A 350 11.55 -6.85 3.07
N LYS A 351 10.50 -6.89 2.24
CA LYS A 351 9.99 -5.73 1.51
C LYS A 351 8.65 -5.32 2.07
N GLN A 352 8.48 -4.02 2.29
CA GLN A 352 7.28 -3.39 2.80
C GLN A 352 6.13 -3.60 1.82
N LEU A 353 5.02 -4.14 2.30
CA LEU A 353 3.75 -4.16 1.56
C LEU A 353 3.07 -2.79 1.61
N PHE A 354 2.17 -2.54 0.68
CA PHE A 354 1.45 -1.27 0.58
C PHE A 354 0.06 -1.49 0.03
N ALA A 355 -0.82 -0.52 0.22
CA ALA A 355 -2.17 -0.57 -0.31
C ALA A 355 -2.19 -0.06 -1.75
N GLN A 356 -2.88 -0.79 -2.63
CA GLN A 356 -3.23 -0.31 -3.96
C GLN A 356 -4.62 -0.83 -4.35
N VAL A 357 -5.50 0.08 -4.76
CA VAL A 357 -6.88 -0.18 -5.23
C VAL A 357 -7.85 -0.69 -4.16
N THR A 358 -7.58 -1.81 -3.49
CA THR A 358 -8.49 -2.46 -2.53
C THR A 358 -8.83 -1.55 -1.36
N ASN A 359 -7.82 -0.83 -0.87
CA ASN A 359 -7.92 0.19 0.15
C ASN A 359 -6.91 1.32 -0.16
N PRO A 360 -7.08 2.52 0.41
CA PRO A 360 -6.16 3.64 0.20
C PRO A 360 -5.07 3.67 1.27
N PRO A 361 -3.86 4.17 0.93
CA PRO A 361 -2.92 4.67 1.94
C PRO A 361 -3.47 5.94 2.62
N ILE A 362 -2.90 6.32 3.78
CA ILE A 362 -3.28 7.51 4.55
C ILE A 362 -2.20 8.59 4.46
N ASP A 363 -2.60 9.86 4.48
CA ASP A 363 -1.65 10.99 4.61
C ASP A 363 -1.30 11.23 6.08
N ALA A 364 -0.29 10.50 6.58
CA ALA A 364 0.18 10.60 7.95
C ALA A 364 0.64 12.01 8.39
N ILE A 365 0.89 12.92 7.45
CA ILE A 365 1.34 14.29 7.75
C ILE A 365 0.13 15.22 7.89
N ARG A 366 -0.81 15.18 6.94
CA ARG A 366 -1.96 16.09 6.91
C ARG A 366 -3.11 15.60 7.78
N GLU A 367 -3.19 14.30 8.02
CA GLU A 367 -4.26 13.62 8.76
C GLU A 367 -3.77 13.11 10.13
N GLU A 368 -2.78 13.79 10.74
CA GLU A 368 -2.18 13.42 12.04
C GLU A 368 -3.20 13.21 13.18
N VAL A 369 -4.38 13.83 13.09
CA VAL A 369 -5.46 13.64 14.08
C VAL A 369 -5.91 12.18 14.18
N VAL A 370 -5.76 11.41 13.10
CA VAL A 370 -6.12 9.99 13.05
C VAL A 370 -4.96 9.08 13.45
N THR A 371 -3.71 9.55 13.49
CA THR A 371 -2.58 8.68 13.79
C THR A 371 -2.38 8.47 15.30
N ASP A 372 -1.85 7.32 15.71
CA ASP A 372 -1.43 7.07 17.10
C ASP A 372 -0.13 6.27 17.15
N THR A 373 0.84 6.78 17.91
CA THR A 373 2.16 6.15 18.12
C THR A 373 2.29 5.46 19.47
N CYS A 374 1.31 5.60 20.35
CA CYS A 374 1.35 5.04 21.70
C CYS A 374 1.30 3.52 21.69
N VAL A 375 2.02 2.91 22.62
CA VAL A 375 2.03 1.46 22.84
C VAL A 375 1.99 1.16 24.34
N TYR A 376 1.45 -0.01 24.70
CA TYR A 376 1.33 -0.45 26.09
C TYR A 376 2.19 -1.69 26.33
N VAL A 377 2.79 -1.75 27.51
CA VAL A 377 3.69 -2.83 27.94
C VAL A 377 3.21 -3.40 29.26
N GLY A 378 3.06 -4.72 29.31
CA GLY A 378 2.58 -5.46 30.47
C GLY A 378 1.73 -6.65 30.06
N SER A 379 0.89 -7.11 30.98
CA SER A 379 -0.15 -8.10 30.70
C SER A 379 -1.43 -7.41 30.25
N ASP A 380 -2.00 -7.86 29.15
CA ASP A 380 -3.29 -7.37 28.66
C ASP A 380 -4.41 -7.83 29.62
N GLY A 381 -5.35 -6.94 29.93
CA GLY A 381 -6.48 -7.24 30.82
C GLY A 381 -7.59 -8.10 30.19
N ASN A 382 -8.56 -8.51 31.01
CA ASN A 382 -9.74 -9.24 30.52
C ASN A 382 -10.76 -8.26 29.91
N LEU A 383 -10.84 -8.26 28.58
CA LEU A 383 -11.73 -7.39 27.80
C LEU A 383 -13.23 -7.60 28.07
N LEU A 384 -13.64 -8.80 28.50
CA LEU A 384 -15.05 -9.12 28.77
C LEU A 384 -15.53 -8.55 30.12
N ASN A 385 -14.61 -8.16 31.00
CA ASN A 385 -14.92 -7.71 32.36
C ASN A 385 -14.32 -6.33 32.65
N GLU A 386 -15.17 -5.33 32.89
CA GLU A 386 -14.72 -3.97 33.23
C GLU A 386 -14.23 -3.85 34.67
N THR A 387 -12.90 -3.87 34.87
CA THR A 387 -12.26 -3.71 36.18
C THR A 387 -11.07 -2.76 36.15
N ALA A 388 -10.68 -2.24 37.32
CA ALA A 388 -9.51 -1.35 37.46
C ALA A 388 -8.17 -2.06 37.15
N ALA A 389 -8.09 -3.37 37.35
CA ALA A 389 -6.87 -4.15 37.14
C ALA A 389 -6.44 -4.18 35.66
N ASN A 390 -7.40 -4.06 34.73
CA ASN A 390 -7.13 -4.13 33.30
C ASN A 390 -6.18 -3.03 32.78
N CYS A 391 -6.14 -1.86 33.42
CA CYS A 391 -5.27 -0.76 33.00
C CYS A 391 -3.96 -0.68 33.82
N GLY A 392 -3.57 -1.76 34.50
CA GLY A 392 -2.28 -1.90 35.20
C GLY A 392 -1.09 -2.11 34.26
N VAL A 393 -0.98 -1.31 33.20
CA VAL A 393 0.04 -1.41 32.15
C VAL A 393 0.95 -0.18 32.12
N LEU A 394 2.12 -0.32 31.50
CA LEU A 394 3.06 0.78 31.26
C LEU A 394 2.74 1.44 29.91
N GLU A 395 2.37 2.71 29.93
CA GLU A 395 2.16 3.54 28.74
C GLU A 395 3.51 4.10 28.24
N LEU A 396 3.83 3.78 26.98
CA LEU A 396 4.95 4.36 26.25
C LEU A 396 4.40 5.33 25.18
N PRO A 397 4.78 6.62 25.20
CA PRO A 397 4.30 7.60 24.21
C PRO A 397 4.64 7.24 22.74
N ASN A 398 5.73 6.49 22.56
CA ASN A 398 6.16 5.96 21.27
C ASN A 398 7.06 4.72 21.52
N PRO A 399 7.24 3.85 20.50
CA PRO A 399 7.96 2.58 20.66
C PRO A 399 9.50 2.72 20.62
N ILE A 400 10.06 3.92 20.40
CA ILE A 400 11.52 4.13 20.30
C ILE A 400 12.02 4.72 21.61
N ILE A 401 12.57 3.86 22.46
CA ILE A 401 12.96 4.22 23.83
C ILE A 401 14.48 4.41 23.93
N THR A 402 14.87 5.41 24.72
CA THR A 402 16.28 5.71 24.99
C THR A 402 16.90 4.73 25.97
N SER A 403 18.24 4.64 25.98
CA SER A 403 18.94 3.78 26.96
C SER A 403 18.61 4.18 28.41
N ALA A 404 18.38 5.48 28.63
CA ALA A 404 17.93 6.03 29.91
C ALA A 404 16.54 5.54 30.30
N GLU A 405 15.59 5.52 29.36
CA GLU A 405 14.23 5.03 29.58
C GLU A 405 14.19 3.52 29.79
N LEU A 406 14.99 2.74 29.06
CA LEU A 406 15.09 1.30 29.27
C LEU A 406 15.58 0.95 30.68
N VAL A 407 16.56 1.70 31.22
CA VAL A 407 17.02 1.53 32.60
C VAL A 407 15.91 1.80 33.62
N LYS A 408 15.04 2.80 33.37
CA LYS A 408 13.86 3.03 34.21
C LYS A 408 12.90 1.83 34.19
N ILE A 409 12.69 1.25 33.01
CA ILE A 409 11.84 0.06 32.83
C ILE A 409 12.44 -1.14 33.57
N LYS A 410 13.73 -1.42 33.39
CA LYS A 410 14.46 -2.48 34.12
C LYS A 410 14.33 -2.36 35.64
N ALA A 411 14.26 -1.13 36.16
CA ALA A 411 14.18 -0.85 37.59
C ALA A 411 12.74 -0.70 38.15
N ILE A 412 11.69 -1.02 37.37
CA ILE A 412 10.32 -0.94 37.86
C ILE A 412 10.15 -1.87 39.06
N ASN A 413 9.79 -1.28 40.20
CA ASN A 413 9.43 -2.00 41.42
C ASN A 413 8.02 -1.56 41.85
N ARG A 414 7.01 -2.04 41.14
CA ARG A 414 5.59 -1.79 41.41
C ARG A 414 4.80 -3.11 41.31
N PRO A 415 3.74 -3.31 42.12
CA PRO A 415 2.85 -4.46 41.96
C PRO A 415 2.32 -4.55 40.53
N GLY A 416 2.22 -5.78 40.01
CA GLY A 416 1.76 -6.03 38.64
C GLY A 416 2.83 -5.89 37.55
N PHE A 417 4.07 -5.48 37.87
CA PHE A 417 5.18 -5.44 36.90
C PHE A 417 6.33 -6.32 37.34
N LYS A 418 6.73 -7.24 36.45
CA LYS A 418 7.95 -8.02 36.63
C LYS A 418 8.70 -8.12 35.31
N VAL A 419 9.89 -7.53 35.33
CA VAL A 419 10.77 -7.41 34.16
C VAL A 419 11.90 -8.42 34.28
N GLU A 420 12.15 -9.20 33.23
CA GLU A 420 13.32 -10.09 33.13
C GLU A 420 14.07 -9.76 31.83
N THR A 421 15.40 -9.66 31.91
CA THR A 421 16.26 -9.54 30.72
C THR A 421 16.69 -10.93 30.27
N VAL A 422 16.45 -11.27 29.00
CA VAL A 422 16.86 -12.52 28.38
C VAL A 422 17.93 -12.21 27.34
N SER A 423 19.07 -12.89 27.44
CA SER A 423 20.20 -12.70 26.53
C SER A 423 19.91 -13.29 25.15
N LEU A 424 20.29 -12.56 24.11
CA LEU A 424 20.35 -13.01 22.71
C LEU A 424 21.72 -13.58 22.34
N LEU A 425 22.66 -13.63 23.29
CA LEU A 425 24.00 -14.13 23.05
C LEU A 425 24.07 -15.65 23.04
N TYR A 426 24.92 -16.18 22.17
CA TYR A 426 25.28 -17.59 22.10
C TYR A 426 26.76 -17.75 21.76
N TYR A 427 27.31 -18.93 22.07
CA TYR A 427 28.71 -19.21 21.78
C TYR A 427 28.96 -19.38 20.27
N THR A 428 30.09 -18.87 19.79
CA THR A 428 30.58 -19.11 18.43
C THR A 428 30.55 -20.62 18.10
N ASN A 429 30.22 -20.96 16.84
CA ASN A 429 30.03 -22.34 16.35
C ASN A 429 28.79 -23.08 16.88
N THR A 430 27.96 -22.47 17.74
CA THR A 430 26.68 -23.08 18.12
C THR A 430 25.68 -22.86 16.98
N PRO A 431 24.99 -23.91 16.49
CA PRO A 431 23.97 -23.74 15.47
C PRO A 431 22.86 -22.78 15.92
N LEU A 432 22.47 -21.87 15.02
CA LEU A 432 21.47 -20.83 15.31
C LEU A 432 20.12 -21.40 15.77
N GLU A 433 19.72 -22.57 15.27
CA GLU A 433 18.51 -23.26 15.72
C GLU A 433 18.55 -23.59 17.22
N ARG A 434 19.69 -24.10 17.73
CA ARG A 434 19.84 -24.41 19.16
C ARG A 434 19.83 -23.15 20.01
N ALA A 435 20.38 -22.05 19.50
CA ALA A 435 20.34 -20.76 20.18
C ALA A 435 18.88 -20.25 20.33
N LEU A 436 18.06 -20.43 19.29
CA LEU A 436 16.63 -20.11 19.32
C LEU A 436 15.85 -21.02 20.28
N ASP A 437 16.11 -22.33 20.27
CA ASP A 437 15.48 -23.27 21.22
C ASP A 437 15.80 -22.89 22.68
N HIS A 438 17.05 -22.51 22.95
CA HIS A 438 17.46 -22.02 24.27
C HIS A 438 16.75 -20.72 24.65
N LEU A 439 16.62 -19.78 23.69
CA LEU A 439 15.88 -18.54 23.88
C LEU A 439 14.42 -18.79 24.27
N PHE A 440 13.74 -19.76 23.64
CA PHE A 440 12.38 -20.16 24.01
C PHE A 440 12.30 -20.68 25.45
N VAL A 441 13.25 -21.53 25.86
CA VAL A 441 13.30 -22.10 27.22
C VAL A 441 13.51 -21.01 28.28
N GLU A 442 14.41 -20.06 28.03
CA GLU A 442 14.66 -18.96 28.98
C GLU A 442 13.47 -18.00 29.09
N CYS A 443 12.79 -17.71 27.96
CA CYS A 443 11.57 -16.90 27.98
C CYS A 443 10.43 -17.61 28.73
N ASP A 444 10.24 -18.91 28.51
CA ASP A 444 9.26 -19.70 29.26
C ASP A 444 9.60 -19.80 30.75
N ARG A 445 10.88 -19.85 31.10
CA ARG A 445 11.34 -19.80 32.49
C ARG A 445 11.04 -18.43 33.13
N ALA A 446 11.30 -17.34 32.42
CA ALA A 446 10.99 -16.00 32.88
C ALA A 446 9.48 -15.84 33.12
N TYR A 447 8.66 -16.30 32.19
CA TYR A 447 7.20 -16.33 32.34
C TYR A 447 6.73 -17.14 33.56
N LYS A 448 7.28 -18.36 33.75
CA LYS A 448 6.96 -19.18 34.93
C LYS A 448 7.37 -18.53 36.25
N LYS A 449 8.40 -17.70 36.25
CA LYS A 449 8.77 -16.87 37.41
C LYS A 449 7.81 -15.68 37.61
N GLY A 450 6.83 -15.48 36.74
CA GLY A 450 5.84 -14.40 36.78
C GLY A 450 6.27 -13.13 36.04
N ALA A 451 7.27 -13.17 35.16
CA ALA A 451 7.60 -12.02 34.33
C ALA A 451 6.45 -11.71 33.37
N ASN A 452 6.15 -10.43 33.17
CA ASN A 452 5.21 -9.96 32.16
C ASN A 452 5.82 -8.94 31.18
N ILE A 453 7.10 -8.60 31.39
CA ILE A 453 7.91 -7.81 30.47
C ILE A 453 9.22 -8.55 30.25
N LEU A 454 9.50 -8.93 29.01
CA LEU A 454 10.77 -9.51 28.59
C LEU A 454 11.58 -8.45 27.86
N ILE A 455 12.83 -8.28 28.26
CA ILE A 455 13.82 -7.48 27.53
C ILE A 455 14.77 -8.45 26.84
N LEU A 456 14.66 -8.57 25.52
CA LEU A 456 15.63 -9.30 24.70
C LEU A 456 16.84 -8.41 24.49
N SER A 457 18.04 -8.85 24.85
CA SER A 457 19.25 -8.02 24.79
C SER A 457 20.40 -8.71 24.09
N ASP A 458 21.01 -8.03 23.11
CA ASP A 458 22.26 -8.46 22.45
C ASP A 458 23.52 -7.81 23.07
N ARG A 459 23.39 -7.13 24.22
CA ARG A 459 24.55 -6.60 24.95
C ARG A 459 25.48 -7.71 25.43
N GLY A 460 26.79 -7.49 25.30
CA GLY A 460 27.83 -8.42 25.74
C GLY A 460 28.49 -9.25 24.63
N VAL A 461 28.28 -8.91 23.35
CA VAL A 461 29.05 -9.48 22.23
C VAL A 461 30.55 -9.27 22.48
N ASP A 462 31.30 -10.37 22.43
CA ASP A 462 32.75 -10.42 22.63
C ASP A 462 33.39 -11.46 21.71
N GLU A 463 34.66 -11.79 21.90
CA GLU A 463 35.41 -12.74 21.04
C GLU A 463 34.81 -14.17 21.01
N ASN A 464 34.02 -14.56 22.01
CA ASN A 464 33.43 -15.89 22.13
C ASN A 464 31.89 -15.91 21.99
N HIS A 465 31.24 -14.77 22.17
CA HIS A 465 29.79 -14.64 22.15
C HIS A 465 29.33 -13.81 20.94
N VAL A 466 28.47 -14.42 20.13
CA VAL A 466 27.76 -13.82 19.01
C VAL A 466 26.31 -13.55 19.40
N ALA A 467 25.63 -12.67 18.68
CA ALA A 467 24.22 -12.33 18.92
C ALA A 467 23.30 -12.95 17.86
N ILE A 468 22.15 -13.48 18.28
CA ILE A 468 21.07 -13.87 17.37
C ILE A 468 20.62 -12.61 16.62
N PRO A 469 20.45 -12.63 15.28
CA PRO A 469 19.91 -11.50 14.53
C PRO A 469 18.59 -11.02 15.15
N SER A 470 18.51 -9.72 15.45
CA SER A 470 17.45 -9.14 16.27
C SER A 470 16.05 -9.39 15.71
N LEU A 471 15.91 -9.28 14.38
CA LEU A 471 14.65 -9.55 13.68
C LEU A 471 14.20 -11.01 13.81
N LEU A 472 15.15 -11.96 13.70
CA LEU A 472 14.86 -13.38 13.86
C LEU A 472 14.46 -13.69 15.30
N ALA A 473 15.17 -13.14 16.29
CA ALA A 473 14.87 -13.34 17.70
C ALA A 473 13.46 -12.84 18.06
N VAL A 474 13.11 -11.61 17.66
CA VAL A 474 11.81 -11.01 17.93
C VAL A 474 10.69 -11.83 17.28
N SER A 475 10.81 -12.15 15.99
CA SER A 475 9.77 -12.91 15.29
C SER A 475 9.62 -14.32 15.84
N ALA A 476 10.73 -15.01 16.11
CA ALA A 476 10.70 -16.35 16.69
C ALA A 476 9.98 -16.38 18.04
N ILE A 477 10.25 -15.40 18.91
CA ILE A 477 9.57 -15.27 20.20
C ILE A 477 8.11 -14.91 20.03
N GLU A 478 7.76 -13.98 19.14
CA GLU A 478 6.36 -13.64 18.86
C GLU A 478 5.56 -14.88 18.49
N GLN A 479 6.06 -15.67 17.54
CA GLN A 479 5.41 -16.90 17.08
C GLN A 479 5.34 -17.97 18.18
N HIS A 480 6.39 -18.11 19.00
CA HIS A 480 6.37 -19.01 20.15
C HIS A 480 5.30 -18.62 21.17
N LEU A 481 5.18 -17.32 21.50
CA LEU A 481 4.21 -16.82 22.46
C LEU A 481 2.77 -16.90 21.94
N ILE A 482 2.54 -16.72 20.63
CA ILE A 482 1.22 -16.90 20.01
C ILE A 482 0.82 -18.38 20.05
N ARG A 483 1.69 -19.30 19.59
CA ARG A 483 1.41 -20.74 19.59
C ARG A 483 1.18 -21.32 20.98
N THR A 484 1.87 -20.76 21.98
CA THR A 484 1.69 -21.15 23.38
C THR A 484 0.62 -20.33 24.11
N LYS A 485 -0.11 -19.45 23.40
CA LYS A 485 -1.18 -18.56 23.88
C LYS A 485 -0.80 -17.56 24.99
N LYS A 486 0.50 -17.45 25.32
CA LYS A 486 1.06 -16.53 26.35
C LYS A 486 1.24 -15.08 25.88
N ARG A 487 1.02 -14.77 24.60
CA ARG A 487 1.39 -13.46 24.02
C ARG A 487 0.68 -12.26 24.65
N THR A 488 -0.56 -12.42 25.13
CA THR A 488 -1.32 -11.38 25.84
C THR A 488 -0.83 -11.19 27.28
N ALA A 489 -0.17 -12.20 27.88
CA ALA A 489 0.37 -12.12 29.22
C ALA A 489 1.76 -11.47 29.29
N LEU A 490 2.50 -11.45 28.17
CA LEU A 490 3.90 -11.01 28.08
C LEU A 490 4.10 -9.94 27.00
N SER A 491 4.78 -8.86 27.36
CA SER A 491 5.29 -7.88 26.41
C SER A 491 6.78 -8.07 26.13
N VAL A 492 7.19 -7.85 24.87
CA VAL A 492 8.59 -8.01 24.43
C VAL A 492 9.18 -6.65 24.07
N ILE A 493 10.27 -6.26 24.74
CA ILE A 493 11.08 -5.09 24.43
C ILE A 493 12.43 -5.59 23.89
N LEU A 494 12.95 -4.95 22.85
CA LEU A 494 14.27 -5.26 22.29
C LEU A 494 15.30 -4.19 22.68
N GLU A 495 16.40 -4.59 23.29
CA GLU A 495 17.63 -3.81 23.45
C GLU A 495 18.65 -4.35 22.45
N SER A 496 18.94 -3.57 21.40
CA SER A 496 19.78 -4.08 20.31
C SER A 496 20.74 -3.06 19.72
N ALA A 497 21.93 -3.53 19.34
CA ALA A 497 22.90 -2.77 18.56
C ALA A 497 22.58 -2.74 17.06
N GLU A 498 21.79 -3.68 16.55
CA GLU A 498 21.55 -3.86 15.12
C GLU A 498 20.66 -2.77 14.47
N PRO A 499 19.51 -2.33 15.04
CA PRO A 499 18.61 -1.40 14.35
C PRO A 499 19.19 0.03 14.28
N ARG A 500 19.14 0.63 13.07
CA ARG A 500 19.78 1.93 12.78
C ARG A 500 19.10 2.77 11.69
N ASP A 501 18.32 2.14 10.81
CA ASP A 501 17.47 2.79 9.80
C ASP A 501 15.98 2.52 10.07
N VAL A 502 15.11 3.40 9.55
CA VAL A 502 13.65 3.34 9.68
C VAL A 502 13.08 1.95 9.40
N HIS A 503 13.55 1.28 8.35
CA HIS A 503 13.04 -0.04 7.96
C HIS A 503 13.35 -1.13 9.01
N HIS A 504 14.48 -1.04 9.70
CA HIS A 504 14.84 -1.99 10.75
C HIS A 504 13.86 -1.90 11.92
N PHE A 505 13.51 -0.70 12.35
CA PHE A 505 12.51 -0.52 13.39
C PHE A 505 11.11 -0.96 12.93
N ALA A 506 10.72 -0.62 11.69
CA ALA A 506 9.41 -1.00 11.16
C ALA A 506 9.22 -2.52 11.06
N THR A 507 10.27 -3.28 10.71
CA THR A 507 10.23 -4.75 10.69
C THR A 507 10.17 -5.32 12.11
N LEU A 508 11.02 -4.84 13.03
CA LEU A 508 11.00 -5.28 14.43
C LEU A 508 9.64 -5.11 15.10
N LEU A 509 8.98 -3.97 14.89
CA LEU A 509 7.63 -3.73 15.42
C LEU A 509 6.59 -4.60 14.69
N GLY A 510 6.68 -4.70 13.36
CA GLY A 510 5.74 -5.51 12.57
C GLY A 510 5.79 -7.01 12.86
N TYR A 511 6.90 -7.50 13.43
CA TYR A 511 7.10 -8.89 13.84
C TYR A 511 7.00 -9.13 15.36
N GLY A 512 6.64 -8.13 16.18
CA GLY A 512 6.16 -8.37 17.55
C GLY A 512 6.79 -7.54 18.67
N ALA A 513 7.85 -6.77 18.40
CA ALA A 513 8.44 -5.91 19.43
C ALA A 513 7.45 -4.81 19.86
N ARG A 514 7.28 -4.64 21.18
CA ARG A 514 6.48 -3.54 21.75
C ARG A 514 7.25 -2.23 21.75
N ALA A 515 8.55 -2.28 22.04
CA ALA A 515 9.46 -1.14 21.98
C ALA A 515 10.88 -1.60 21.63
N VAL A 516 11.67 -0.69 21.07
CA VAL A 516 13.06 -0.92 20.66
C VAL A 516 13.96 0.14 21.26
N ASN A 517 15.05 -0.29 21.91
CA ASN A 517 16.16 0.55 22.34
C ASN A 517 17.38 0.31 21.42
N PRO A 518 17.73 1.28 20.55
CA PRO A 518 18.84 1.14 19.60
C PRO A 518 20.16 1.65 20.19
N TYR A 519 20.69 0.99 21.22
CA TYR A 519 21.75 1.57 22.05
C TYR A 519 23.02 1.94 21.26
N LEU A 520 23.41 1.15 20.26
CA LEU A 520 24.64 1.41 19.50
C LEU A 520 24.47 2.60 18.55
N ALA A 521 23.27 2.85 18.03
CA ALA A 521 22.97 4.05 17.26
C ALA A 521 23.04 5.32 18.14
N GLU A 522 22.58 5.25 19.40
CA GLU A 522 22.73 6.36 20.35
C GLU A 522 24.20 6.64 20.70
N GLU A 523 24.99 5.58 20.90
CA GLU A 523 26.44 5.69 21.11
C GLU A 523 27.15 6.27 19.87
N CYS A 524 26.71 5.91 18.66
CA CYS A 524 27.20 6.50 17.42
C CYS A 524 26.93 7.99 17.32
N ILE A 525 25.71 8.43 17.67
CA ILE A 525 25.38 9.86 17.69
C ILE A 525 26.25 10.60 18.72
N THR A 526 26.50 10.00 19.88
CA THR A 526 27.40 10.56 20.90
C THR A 526 28.80 10.75 20.35
N GLU A 527 29.36 9.71 19.72
CA GLU A 527 30.68 9.75 19.10
C GLU A 527 30.78 10.83 18.02
N LEU A 528 29.75 10.98 17.17
CA LEU A 528 29.71 11.99 16.11
C LEU A 528 29.73 13.42 16.67
N ILE A 529 29.11 13.65 17.83
CA ILE A 529 29.13 14.93 18.55
C ILE A 529 30.54 15.17 19.13
N ASP A 530 31.11 14.17 19.82
CA ASP A 530 32.44 14.27 20.41
C ASP A 530 33.53 14.54 19.35
N LYS A 531 33.38 13.94 18.16
CA LYS A 531 34.25 14.16 16.99
C LYS A 531 33.94 15.44 16.20
N LYS A 532 32.94 16.24 16.62
CA LYS A 532 32.48 17.47 15.95
C LYS A 532 32.00 17.27 14.50
N LEU A 533 31.56 16.07 14.16
CA LEU A 533 30.92 15.75 12.88
C LEU A 533 29.42 16.06 12.88
N LEU A 534 28.83 16.12 14.08
CA LEU A 534 27.47 16.60 14.34
C LEU A 534 27.53 17.74 15.38
N ASP A 535 27.22 18.96 14.94
CA ASP A 535 27.20 20.13 15.81
C ASP A 535 25.81 20.31 16.44
N LYS A 536 25.54 19.54 17.50
CA LYS A 536 24.24 19.51 18.19
C LYS A 536 24.38 18.96 19.62
N ASP A 537 23.53 19.42 20.53
CA ASP A 537 23.41 18.86 21.88
C ASP A 537 22.95 17.39 21.84
N TYR A 538 23.48 16.56 22.76
CA TYR A 538 23.22 15.13 22.83
C TYR A 538 21.73 14.81 22.95
N HIS A 539 21.03 15.41 23.91
CA HIS A 539 19.61 15.11 24.15
C HIS A 539 18.75 15.52 22.94
N THR A 540 19.09 16.66 22.34
CA THR A 540 18.40 17.17 21.15
C THR A 540 18.66 16.28 19.93
N ALA A 541 19.88 15.79 19.74
CA ALA A 541 20.24 14.90 18.64
C ALA A 541 19.55 13.54 18.72
N ILE A 542 19.51 12.92 19.91
CA ILE A 542 18.80 11.64 20.13
C ILE A 542 17.30 11.81 19.93
N ARG A 543 16.69 12.87 20.48
CA ARG A 543 15.26 13.15 20.29
C ARG A 543 14.90 13.29 18.82
N ASP A 544 15.71 14.02 18.06
CA ASP A 544 15.44 14.25 16.64
C ASP A 544 15.70 12.97 15.81
N TYR A 545 16.69 12.15 16.16
CA TYR A 545 16.87 10.81 15.58
C TYR A 545 15.65 9.91 15.82
N ASN A 546 15.18 9.80 17.07
CA ASN A 546 14.00 9.00 17.41
C ASN A 546 12.73 9.53 16.73
N SER A 547 12.58 10.86 16.63
CA SER A 547 11.47 11.50 15.90
C SER A 547 11.51 11.19 14.40
N ALA A 548 12.70 11.19 13.79
CA ALA A 548 12.85 10.82 12.38
C ALA A 548 12.44 9.38 12.12
N ILE A 549 12.86 8.45 12.98
CA ILE A 549 12.46 7.04 12.92
C ILE A 549 10.95 6.91 13.10
N LEU A 550 10.38 7.56 14.12
CA LEU A 550 8.97 7.47 14.41
C LEU A 550 8.12 7.94 13.24
N HIS A 551 8.42 9.12 12.67
CA HIS A 551 7.74 9.62 11.48
C HIS A 551 7.90 8.69 10.28
N GLY A 552 9.07 8.06 10.13
CA GLY A 552 9.33 7.06 9.11
C GLY A 552 8.47 5.80 9.29
N ILE A 553 8.32 5.28 10.51
CA ILE A 553 7.47 4.11 10.79
C ILE A 553 6.00 4.44 10.55
N VAL A 554 5.52 5.59 11.02
CA VAL A 554 4.13 6.03 10.78
C VAL A 554 3.86 6.13 9.27
N LYS A 555 4.83 6.63 8.50
CA LYS A 555 4.73 6.64 7.03
C LYS A 555 4.68 5.23 6.43
N ILE A 556 5.49 4.29 6.92
CA ILE A 556 5.45 2.89 6.47
C ILE A 556 4.09 2.26 6.78
N ALA A 557 3.56 2.45 7.99
CA ALA A 557 2.23 1.97 8.35
C ALA A 557 1.14 2.60 7.45
N SER A 558 1.25 3.90 7.16
CA SER A 558 0.28 4.62 6.34
C SER A 558 0.30 4.18 4.87
N LYS A 559 1.37 3.55 4.36
CA LYS A 559 1.40 2.94 3.03
C LYS A 559 0.32 1.87 2.86
N MET A 560 -0.02 1.14 3.92
CA MET A 560 -1.10 0.15 3.95
C MET A 560 -2.43 0.76 4.44
N GLY A 561 -2.45 2.05 4.76
CA GLY A 561 -3.60 2.72 5.37
C GLY A 561 -3.79 2.40 6.85
N ILE A 562 -2.72 1.99 7.55
CA ILE A 562 -2.78 1.70 8.99
C ILE A 562 -2.48 2.99 9.76
N SER A 563 -3.36 3.35 10.68
CA SER A 563 -3.33 4.61 11.41
C SER A 563 -2.63 4.50 12.77
N THR A 564 -2.58 3.31 13.38
CA THR A 564 -2.01 3.13 14.73
C THR A 564 -0.85 2.15 14.75
N ILE A 565 0.21 2.51 15.47
CA ILE A 565 1.35 1.61 15.69
C ILE A 565 0.93 0.37 16.46
N GLN A 566 -0.05 0.50 17.36
CA GLN A 566 -0.61 -0.63 18.10
C GLN A 566 -1.20 -1.70 17.17
N SER A 567 -1.85 -1.32 16.06
CA SER A 567 -2.40 -2.30 15.10
C SER A 567 -1.35 -2.76 14.09
N TYR A 568 -0.35 -1.93 13.82
CA TYR A 568 0.79 -2.31 13.00
C TYR A 568 1.68 -3.38 13.68
N GLN A 569 1.77 -3.39 15.00
CA GLN A 569 2.53 -4.40 15.74
C GLN A 569 1.98 -5.82 15.52
N SER A 570 2.86 -6.73 15.14
CA SER A 570 2.55 -8.13 14.80
C SER A 570 1.68 -8.32 13.55
N SER A 571 1.45 -7.27 12.74
CA SER A 571 0.62 -7.38 11.53
C SER A 571 1.35 -7.95 10.31
N GLN A 572 2.68 -8.07 10.36
CA GLN A 572 3.52 -8.68 9.32
C GLN A 572 3.28 -8.10 7.91
N ILE A 573 3.30 -6.77 7.78
CA ILE A 573 3.09 -6.04 6.51
C ILE A 573 4.36 -6.06 5.65
N PHE A 574 4.87 -7.27 5.41
CA PHE A 574 6.09 -7.53 4.67
C PHE A 574 5.95 -8.78 3.80
N GLU A 575 6.72 -8.81 2.71
CA GLU A 575 7.00 -10.01 1.94
C GLU A 575 8.50 -10.29 1.98
N ALA A 576 8.86 -11.56 2.15
CA ALA A 576 10.24 -12.00 2.13
C ALA A 576 10.65 -12.41 0.71
N ILE A 577 11.85 -12.00 0.28
CA ILE A 577 12.47 -12.45 -0.97
C ILE A 577 13.81 -13.08 -0.61
N GLY A 578 13.97 -14.37 -0.93
CA GLY A 578 15.25 -15.04 -0.74
C GLY A 578 15.42 -15.73 0.61
N ILE A 579 14.33 -16.07 1.30
CA ILE A 579 14.34 -16.84 2.55
C ILE A 579 13.59 -18.15 2.32
N SER A 580 14.15 -19.26 2.81
CA SER A 580 13.55 -20.59 2.66
C SER A 580 12.19 -20.68 3.34
N LYS A 581 11.31 -21.51 2.75
CA LYS A 581 9.98 -21.76 3.30
C LYS A 581 10.04 -22.33 4.73
N GLU A 582 11.02 -23.18 5.02
CA GLU A 582 11.21 -23.78 6.35
C GLU A 582 11.47 -22.72 7.44
N VAL A 583 12.30 -21.72 7.15
CA VAL A 583 12.56 -20.60 8.07
C VAL A 583 11.32 -19.73 8.24
N ILE A 584 10.62 -19.43 7.14
CA ILE A 584 9.39 -18.64 7.16
C ILE A 584 8.32 -19.34 7.97
N ASP A 585 7.98 -20.59 7.66
CA ASP A 585 6.91 -21.35 8.31
C ASP A 585 7.15 -21.46 9.83
N LYS A 586 8.41 -21.62 10.26
CA LYS A 586 8.76 -21.78 11.69
C LYS A 586 8.86 -20.47 12.47
N TYR A 587 9.52 -19.46 11.90
CA TYR A 587 9.94 -18.24 12.63
C TYR A 587 9.28 -16.95 12.15
N PHE A 588 8.74 -16.90 10.93
CA PHE A 588 8.02 -15.76 10.35
C PHE A 588 6.68 -16.22 9.77
N THR A 589 5.97 -17.08 10.51
CA THR A 589 4.74 -17.75 10.05
C THR A 589 3.76 -16.75 9.47
N ASN A 590 3.11 -17.09 8.35
CA ASN A 590 2.19 -16.26 7.55
C ASN A 590 2.84 -15.18 6.65
N THR A 591 4.16 -14.95 6.74
CA THR A 591 4.87 -14.11 5.76
C THR A 591 4.97 -14.81 4.40
N VAL A 592 4.69 -14.09 3.32
CA VAL A 592 4.84 -14.63 1.96
C VAL A 592 6.33 -14.72 1.60
N SER A 593 6.77 -15.86 1.05
CA SER A 593 8.10 -16.03 0.45
C SER A 593 8.00 -16.96 -0.76
N ARG A 594 7.96 -16.38 -1.96
CA ARG A 594 7.64 -17.13 -3.20
C ARG A 594 8.84 -17.77 -3.88
N VAL A 595 10.04 -17.28 -3.61
CA VAL A 595 11.26 -17.68 -4.34
C VAL A 595 12.20 -18.56 -3.51
N GLY A 596 11.79 -18.99 -2.31
CA GLY A 596 12.69 -19.69 -1.39
C GLY A 596 13.98 -18.91 -1.13
N GLY A 597 15.05 -19.59 -0.77
CA GLY A 597 16.38 -18.99 -0.60
C GLY A 597 17.08 -19.48 0.65
N ILE A 598 17.74 -18.56 1.37
CA ILE A 598 18.66 -18.88 2.46
C ILE A 598 17.96 -19.54 3.67
N GLY A 599 18.65 -20.46 4.32
CA GLY A 599 18.22 -21.09 5.58
C GLY A 599 18.90 -20.47 6.81
N LEU A 600 18.72 -21.11 7.97
CA LEU A 600 19.40 -20.68 9.21
C LEU A 600 20.92 -20.81 9.14
N GLU A 601 21.44 -21.77 8.36
CA GLU A 601 22.88 -21.97 8.17
C GLU A 601 23.52 -20.74 7.52
N GLU A 602 22.99 -20.28 6.39
CA GLU A 602 23.50 -19.10 5.67
C GLU A 602 23.28 -17.80 6.46
N ILE A 603 22.19 -17.72 7.25
CA ILE A 603 21.99 -16.59 8.17
C ILE A 603 23.10 -16.58 9.23
N ASN A 604 23.42 -17.73 9.82
CA ASN A 604 24.49 -17.87 10.81
C ASN A 604 25.86 -17.55 10.20
N GLU A 605 26.13 -18.02 8.98
CA GLU A 605 27.37 -17.73 8.24
C GLU A 605 27.60 -16.20 8.13
N GLY A 606 26.56 -15.42 7.83
CA GLY A 606 26.66 -13.97 7.76
C GLY A 606 26.93 -13.30 9.12
N VAL A 607 26.41 -13.86 10.21
CA VAL A 607 26.69 -13.39 11.58
C VAL A 607 28.14 -13.68 11.95
N GLU A 608 28.59 -14.92 11.74
CA GLU A 608 29.96 -15.35 12.02
C GLU A 608 30.98 -14.60 11.17
N TYR A 609 30.68 -14.36 9.89
CA TYR A 609 31.53 -13.55 9.00
C TYR A 609 31.76 -12.15 9.57
N ARG A 610 30.71 -11.41 9.94
CA ARG A 610 30.87 -10.05 10.48
C ARG A 610 31.58 -10.07 11.84
N HIS A 611 31.27 -11.07 12.67
CA HIS A 611 31.90 -11.23 13.97
C HIS A 611 33.40 -11.51 13.86
N SER A 612 33.82 -12.41 12.99
CA SER A 612 35.25 -12.73 12.79
C SER A 612 36.07 -11.55 12.22
N HIS A 613 35.42 -10.64 11.49
CA HIS A 613 36.06 -9.41 11.01
C HIS A 613 36.15 -8.34 12.11
N ALA A 614 35.27 -8.37 13.09
CA ALA A 614 35.28 -7.49 14.25
C ALA A 614 36.24 -7.98 15.36
N PHE A 615 36.35 -9.29 15.50
CA PHE A 615 37.11 -9.99 16.52
C PHE A 615 38.05 -10.95 15.82
N ASP A 616 39.33 -10.61 15.77
CA ASP A 616 40.36 -11.42 15.13
C ASP A 616 40.69 -12.63 16.02
N PRO A 617 40.26 -13.84 15.64
CA PRO A 617 40.49 -15.05 16.45
C PRO A 617 41.96 -15.50 16.38
N LEU A 618 42.75 -14.96 15.45
CA LEU A 618 44.10 -15.42 15.09
C LEU A 618 45.21 -14.45 15.50
N GLY A 619 44.88 -13.28 16.05
CA GLY A 619 45.85 -12.29 16.56
C GLY A 619 46.62 -11.49 15.49
N LEU A 620 46.15 -11.49 14.25
CA LEU A 620 46.69 -10.77 13.08
C LEU A 620 46.30 -9.27 13.00
N GLY A 621 45.39 -8.79 13.86
CA GLY A 621 44.86 -7.43 13.89
C GLY A 621 43.51 -7.28 13.18
N VAL A 622 42.67 -6.35 13.67
CA VAL A 622 41.35 -6.02 13.09
C VAL A 622 41.32 -4.60 12.55
N ASP A 623 40.77 -4.43 11.33
CA ASP A 623 40.37 -3.13 10.83
C ASP A 623 38.94 -2.81 11.30
N THR A 624 38.83 -1.81 12.17
CA THR A 624 37.57 -1.37 12.77
C THR A 624 36.97 -0.14 12.08
N THR A 625 37.57 0.31 10.97
CA THR A 625 37.04 1.44 10.19
C THR A 625 35.75 1.04 9.47
N LEU A 626 34.73 1.90 9.49
CA LEU A 626 33.44 1.61 8.84
C LEU A 626 33.61 1.32 7.35
N ASP A 627 33.01 0.21 6.90
CA ASP A 627 33.04 -0.17 5.49
C ASP A 627 32.18 0.76 4.65
N SER A 628 32.66 1.16 3.47
CA SER A 628 31.84 1.84 2.47
C SER A 628 31.43 0.83 1.41
N ILE A 629 30.18 0.40 1.38
CA ILE A 629 29.71 -0.68 0.48
C ILE A 629 29.20 -0.13 -0.85
N GLY A 630 28.64 1.09 -0.86
CA GLY A 630 28.12 1.73 -2.06
C GLY A 630 26.65 1.47 -2.38
N GLU A 631 25.86 0.94 -1.43
CA GLU A 631 24.46 0.51 -1.63
C GLU A 631 23.58 1.45 -2.48
N HIS A 632 23.60 2.77 -2.20
CA HIS A 632 22.82 3.73 -3.00
C HIS A 632 23.63 4.39 -4.14
N LYS A 633 24.94 4.55 -3.95
CA LYS A 633 25.83 5.22 -4.92
C LYS A 633 27.04 4.33 -5.14
N LEU A 634 27.24 3.92 -6.38
CA LEU A 634 28.37 3.10 -6.80
C LEU A 634 29.70 3.62 -6.22
N ARG A 635 30.49 2.66 -5.75
CA ARG A 635 31.87 2.82 -5.29
C ARG A 635 32.75 1.86 -6.07
N SER A 636 33.95 2.29 -6.43
CA SER A 636 34.92 1.43 -7.11
C SER A 636 35.63 0.53 -6.09
N GLY A 637 35.82 -0.74 -6.44
CA GLY A 637 36.58 -1.71 -5.64
C GLY A 637 35.91 -3.08 -5.59
N ASN A 638 36.67 -4.12 -5.24
CA ASN A 638 36.18 -5.51 -5.24
C ASN A 638 35.25 -5.82 -4.05
N GLU A 639 35.37 -5.07 -2.96
CA GLU A 639 34.53 -5.19 -1.75
C GLU A 639 33.28 -4.31 -1.79
N LYS A 640 32.97 -3.71 -2.95
CA LYS A 640 31.81 -2.83 -3.14
C LYS A 640 30.68 -3.60 -3.83
N GLU A 641 29.46 -3.13 -3.64
CA GLU A 641 28.31 -3.73 -4.31
C GLU A 641 28.34 -3.43 -5.81
N ASP A 642 27.93 -4.40 -6.64
CA ASP A 642 27.81 -4.20 -8.08
C ASP A 642 26.54 -3.41 -8.40
N HIS A 643 26.56 -2.61 -9.48
CA HIS A 643 25.38 -1.90 -9.95
C HIS A 643 25.17 -2.17 -11.43
N MET A 644 23.91 -2.40 -11.82
CA MET A 644 23.55 -2.54 -13.25
C MET A 644 23.96 -1.32 -14.08
N TYR A 645 23.89 -0.11 -13.51
CA TYR A 645 24.37 1.11 -14.15
C TYR A 645 25.76 1.51 -13.63
N SER A 646 26.77 0.82 -14.13
CA SER A 646 28.18 1.18 -13.96
C SER A 646 28.64 2.28 -14.95
N PRO A 647 29.78 2.96 -14.70
CA PRO A 647 30.36 3.88 -15.68
C PRO A 647 30.56 3.26 -17.07
N GLU A 648 30.98 2.00 -17.13
CA GLU A 648 31.24 1.25 -18.37
C GLU A 648 29.94 1.05 -19.17
N THR A 649 28.88 0.57 -18.51
CA THR A 649 27.56 0.38 -19.15
C THR A 649 26.95 1.70 -19.60
N VAL A 650 27.08 2.76 -18.79
CA VAL A 650 26.60 4.11 -19.12
C VAL A 650 27.32 4.68 -20.34
N ILE A 651 28.65 4.52 -20.42
CA ILE A 651 29.45 5.00 -21.55
C ILE A 651 29.10 4.21 -22.81
N ALA A 652 29.07 2.88 -22.75
CA ALA A 652 28.78 2.03 -23.89
C ALA A 652 27.39 2.32 -24.50
N LEU A 653 26.35 2.44 -23.66
CA LEU A 653 25.00 2.79 -24.12
C LEU A 653 24.95 4.17 -24.78
N ARG A 654 25.64 5.16 -24.21
CA ARG A 654 25.69 6.51 -24.78
C ARG A 654 26.40 6.52 -26.13
N GLU A 655 27.55 5.87 -26.23
CA GLU A 655 28.31 5.80 -27.48
C GLU A 655 27.52 5.07 -28.57
N ALA A 656 26.90 3.92 -28.24
CA ALA A 656 26.07 3.17 -29.17
C ALA A 656 24.95 4.03 -29.77
N THR A 657 24.24 4.77 -28.92
CA THR A 657 23.08 5.56 -29.34
C THR A 657 23.45 6.89 -29.99
N GLN A 658 24.57 7.50 -29.62
CA GLN A 658 25.04 8.76 -30.19
C GLN A 658 25.72 8.60 -31.54
N PHE A 659 26.51 7.52 -31.71
CA PHE A 659 27.21 7.22 -32.96
C PHE A 659 26.40 6.32 -33.90
N GLY A 660 25.27 5.77 -33.44
CA GLY A 660 24.42 4.91 -34.24
C GLY A 660 25.04 3.54 -34.52
N SER A 661 25.76 2.95 -33.55
CA SER A 661 26.39 1.63 -33.68
C SER A 661 25.62 0.59 -32.88
N TYR A 662 25.02 -0.35 -33.60
CA TYR A 662 24.37 -1.52 -33.01
C TYR A 662 25.38 -2.51 -32.43
N GLU A 663 26.59 -2.60 -33.00
CA GLU A 663 27.68 -3.43 -32.47
C GLU A 663 28.08 -2.97 -31.05
N ARG A 664 28.26 -1.66 -30.86
CA ARG A 664 28.52 -1.10 -29.52
C ARG A 664 27.34 -1.30 -28.57
N PHE A 665 26.12 -1.34 -29.09
CA PHE A 665 24.94 -1.71 -28.30
C PHE A 665 24.99 -3.17 -27.83
N LYS A 666 25.41 -4.11 -28.68
CA LYS A 666 25.60 -5.52 -28.29
C LYS A 666 26.69 -5.69 -27.23
N GLU A 667 27.76 -4.89 -27.28
CA GLU A 667 28.78 -4.85 -26.21
C GLU A 667 28.18 -4.36 -24.89
N TYR A 668 27.32 -3.33 -24.94
CA TYR A 668 26.57 -2.85 -23.78
C TYR A 668 25.65 -3.93 -23.20
N THR A 669 24.83 -4.60 -24.02
CA THR A 669 23.90 -5.62 -23.52
C THR A 669 24.63 -6.85 -23.01
N ALA A 670 25.77 -7.23 -23.58
CA ALA A 670 26.64 -8.28 -23.03
C ALA A 670 27.20 -7.96 -21.64
N MET A 671 27.43 -6.68 -21.31
CA MET A 671 27.82 -6.25 -19.96
C MET A 671 26.65 -6.33 -18.97
N VAL A 672 25.46 -5.91 -19.40
CA VAL A 672 24.24 -5.91 -18.57
C VAL A 672 23.75 -7.33 -18.29
N ASP A 673 23.73 -8.19 -19.30
CA ASP A 673 23.27 -9.58 -19.22
C ASP A 673 24.38 -10.55 -18.77
N ASN A 674 25.42 -10.05 -18.09
CA ASN A 674 26.54 -10.87 -17.65
C ASN A 674 26.08 -11.92 -16.63
N GLU A 675 26.13 -13.17 -17.06
CA GLU A 675 25.66 -14.34 -16.31
C GLU A 675 26.41 -14.55 -14.99
N ARG A 676 27.62 -13.99 -14.86
CA ARG A 676 28.45 -14.08 -13.65
C ARG A 676 28.10 -13.02 -12.60
N ARG A 677 27.18 -12.09 -12.89
CA ARG A 677 26.78 -11.01 -11.97
C ARG A 677 25.26 -10.79 -11.99
N PRO A 678 24.45 -11.78 -11.60
CA PRO A 678 23.00 -11.65 -11.59
C PRO A 678 22.55 -10.67 -10.51
N HIS A 679 21.85 -9.62 -10.93
CA HIS A 679 21.27 -8.65 -10.00
C HIS A 679 19.80 -8.96 -9.68
N THR A 680 19.11 -9.66 -10.59
CA THR A 680 17.65 -9.86 -10.58
C THR A 680 17.28 -11.32 -10.77
N LEU A 681 16.01 -11.65 -10.52
CA LEU A 681 15.47 -13.00 -10.70
C LEU A 681 15.60 -13.45 -12.16
N ARG A 682 15.30 -12.59 -13.14
CA ARG A 682 15.53 -12.89 -14.56
C ARG A 682 17.01 -13.13 -14.91
N GLY A 683 17.94 -12.65 -14.09
CA GLY A 683 19.37 -12.95 -14.23
C GLY A 683 19.69 -14.43 -14.05
N LEU A 684 18.87 -15.16 -13.30
CA LEU A 684 18.99 -16.61 -13.07
C LEU A 684 18.37 -17.48 -14.18
N LEU A 685 17.72 -16.85 -15.17
CA LEU A 685 17.03 -17.54 -16.26
C LEU A 685 17.89 -17.58 -17.53
N GLU A 686 17.71 -18.61 -18.33
CA GLU A 686 18.26 -18.74 -19.69
C GLU A 686 17.18 -19.20 -20.68
N PHE A 687 17.42 -18.96 -21.96
CA PHE A 687 16.51 -19.39 -23.02
C PHE A 687 16.60 -20.90 -23.24
N ASN A 688 15.44 -21.56 -23.31
CA ASN A 688 15.33 -22.97 -23.60
C ASN A 688 15.13 -23.18 -25.12
N THR A 689 16.20 -23.58 -25.81
CA THR A 689 16.17 -23.87 -27.24
C THR A 689 15.99 -25.36 -27.56
N ALA A 690 15.84 -26.21 -26.55
CA ALA A 690 15.66 -27.64 -26.75
C ALA A 690 14.31 -27.91 -27.45
N GLY A 691 14.36 -28.58 -28.61
CA GLY A 691 13.16 -28.90 -29.40
C GLY A 691 12.58 -27.73 -30.20
N VAL A 692 13.24 -26.57 -30.20
CA VAL A 692 12.85 -25.39 -30.97
C VAL A 692 13.48 -25.42 -32.36
N THR A 693 12.70 -25.08 -33.39
CA THR A 693 13.23 -24.85 -34.75
C THR A 693 13.36 -23.35 -34.98
N PRO A 694 14.59 -22.80 -35.06
CA PRO A 694 14.78 -21.38 -35.35
C PRO A 694 14.16 -20.98 -36.69
N VAL A 695 13.73 -19.72 -36.78
CA VAL A 695 13.21 -19.13 -38.02
C VAL A 695 14.20 -18.09 -38.58
N PRO A 696 14.22 -17.88 -39.90
CA PRO A 696 14.95 -16.76 -40.49
C PRO A 696 14.51 -15.41 -39.90
N LEU A 697 15.45 -14.49 -39.68
CA LEU A 697 15.18 -13.19 -39.06
C LEU A 697 14.22 -12.32 -39.89
N ASP A 698 14.21 -12.50 -41.21
CA ASP A 698 13.29 -11.85 -42.15
C ASP A 698 11.84 -12.33 -42.04
N GLU A 699 11.60 -13.51 -41.45
CA GLU A 699 10.24 -13.97 -41.11
C GLU A 699 9.72 -13.37 -39.80
N VAL A 700 10.60 -12.82 -38.95
CA VAL A 700 10.21 -12.16 -37.70
C VAL A 700 9.74 -10.75 -37.98
N GLU A 701 8.64 -10.33 -37.34
CA GLU A 701 8.07 -8.99 -37.49
C GLU A 701 9.16 -7.90 -37.35
N PRO A 702 9.13 -6.83 -38.18
CA PRO A 702 10.22 -5.87 -38.23
C PRO A 702 10.28 -5.01 -36.96
N ALA A 703 11.46 -4.48 -36.64
CA ALA A 703 11.68 -3.69 -35.42
C ALA A 703 10.77 -2.45 -35.36
N SER A 704 10.37 -1.92 -36.51
CA SER A 704 9.42 -0.80 -36.65
C SER A 704 8.00 -1.13 -36.17
N GLU A 705 7.61 -2.40 -36.11
CA GLU A 705 6.33 -2.83 -35.54
C GLU A 705 6.46 -3.11 -34.04
N ILE A 706 7.51 -3.83 -33.64
CA ILE A 706 7.81 -4.12 -32.22
C ILE A 706 7.91 -2.85 -31.39
N VAL A 707 8.60 -1.81 -31.90
CA VAL A 707 8.84 -0.56 -31.17
C VAL A 707 7.55 0.19 -30.81
N LYS A 708 6.42 -0.10 -31.47
CA LYS A 708 5.10 0.49 -31.14
C LYS A 708 4.57 -0.01 -29.79
N ARG A 709 5.09 -1.12 -29.29
CA ARG A 709 4.83 -1.67 -27.94
C ARG A 709 5.65 -0.95 -26.86
N PHE A 710 6.63 -0.14 -27.24
CA PHE A 710 7.53 0.50 -26.30
C PHE A 710 6.98 1.85 -25.83
N LYS A 711 7.19 2.10 -24.54
CA LYS A 711 6.79 3.32 -23.86
C LYS A 711 7.97 3.95 -23.16
N THR A 712 8.08 5.28 -23.18
CA THR A 712 8.95 5.96 -22.20
C THR A 712 8.20 6.12 -20.87
N GLY A 713 8.90 5.85 -19.77
CA GLY A 713 8.33 5.85 -18.43
C GLY A 713 7.76 7.21 -18.01
N ALA A 714 6.80 7.18 -17.09
CA ALA A 714 6.07 8.35 -16.60
C ALA A 714 6.95 9.27 -15.74
N MET A 715 7.67 10.20 -16.37
CA MET A 715 8.60 11.12 -15.71
C MET A 715 8.11 12.56 -15.79
N SER A 716 7.68 13.12 -14.66
CA SER A 716 7.01 14.43 -14.66
C SER A 716 7.89 15.59 -15.14
N TYR A 717 7.28 16.51 -15.91
CA TYR A 717 7.80 17.86 -16.05
C TYR A 717 7.88 18.53 -14.67
N GLY A 718 9.08 19.02 -14.33
CA GLY A 718 9.45 19.46 -12.98
C GLY A 718 10.50 18.55 -12.38
N SER A 719 10.28 17.23 -12.39
CA SER A 719 11.34 16.26 -12.05
C SER A 719 12.46 16.29 -13.11
N ILE A 720 12.06 16.23 -14.38
CA ILE A 720 12.95 16.45 -15.52
C ILE A 720 12.68 17.81 -16.18
N SER A 721 13.68 18.32 -16.87
CA SER A 721 13.66 19.57 -17.62
C SER A 721 12.67 19.48 -18.78
N GLN A 722 12.26 20.64 -19.29
CA GLN A 722 11.37 20.71 -20.45
C GLN A 722 12.02 20.06 -21.67
N GLU A 723 13.32 20.30 -21.84
CA GLU A 723 14.12 19.81 -22.96
C GLU A 723 14.17 18.28 -22.98
N ALA A 724 14.47 17.64 -21.85
CA ALA A 724 14.47 16.18 -21.75
C ALA A 724 13.07 15.59 -21.96
N HIS A 725 12.03 16.22 -21.41
CA HIS A 725 10.66 15.75 -21.52
C HIS A 725 10.12 15.84 -22.96
N GLU A 726 10.37 16.95 -23.66
CA GLU A 726 9.97 17.13 -25.06
C GLU A 726 10.79 16.25 -26.00
N CYS A 727 12.10 16.07 -25.73
CA CYS A 727 12.97 15.19 -26.51
C CYS A 727 12.43 13.76 -26.59
N MET A 728 12.03 13.18 -25.45
CA MET A 728 11.41 11.85 -25.42
C MET A 728 10.05 11.81 -26.12
N ALA A 729 9.24 12.86 -25.98
CA ALA A 729 7.94 12.92 -26.65
C ALA A 729 8.09 12.90 -28.16
N ILE A 730 9.00 13.71 -28.70
CA ILE A 730 9.32 13.76 -30.13
C ILE A 730 9.82 12.39 -30.61
N ALA A 731 10.77 11.79 -29.90
CA ALA A 731 11.33 10.49 -30.26
C ALA A 731 10.26 9.39 -30.39
N MET A 732 9.42 9.25 -29.36
CA MET A 732 8.39 8.20 -29.33
C MET A 732 7.28 8.45 -30.35
N ASN A 733 6.88 9.72 -30.55
CA ASN A 733 5.87 10.06 -31.53
C ASN A 733 6.32 9.75 -32.97
N ARG A 734 7.62 9.94 -33.28
CA ARG A 734 8.20 9.56 -34.59
C ARG A 734 8.26 8.04 -34.79
N LEU A 735 8.50 7.28 -33.72
CA LEU A 735 8.53 5.80 -33.75
C LEU A 735 7.14 5.16 -33.84
N GLY A 736 6.07 5.90 -33.53
CA GLY A 736 4.74 5.31 -33.32
C GLY A 736 4.59 4.56 -31.99
N GLY A 737 5.63 4.56 -31.15
CA GLY A 737 5.53 4.21 -29.74
C GLY A 737 4.87 5.34 -28.93
N LYS A 738 4.97 5.31 -27.60
CA LYS A 738 4.26 6.28 -26.75
C LYS A 738 5.18 6.86 -25.68
N SER A 739 5.08 8.16 -25.44
CA SER A 739 5.68 8.79 -24.25
C SER A 739 4.62 9.14 -23.23
N ASN A 740 5.02 9.24 -21.96
CA ASN A 740 4.12 9.52 -20.84
C ASN A 740 4.47 10.85 -20.16
N SER A 741 3.45 11.68 -19.90
CA SER A 741 3.62 13.01 -19.30
C SER A 741 4.11 12.99 -17.84
N GLY A 742 3.96 11.85 -17.16
CA GLY A 742 4.05 11.78 -15.71
C GLY A 742 3.03 12.68 -15.00
N GLU A 743 3.18 12.80 -13.68
CA GLU A 743 2.29 13.52 -12.77
C GLU A 743 2.41 15.06 -12.79
N GLY A 744 3.15 15.62 -13.76
CA GLY A 744 3.52 17.05 -13.74
C GLY A 744 2.60 17.98 -14.52
N GLY A 745 1.62 17.42 -15.24
CA GLY A 745 0.86 18.13 -16.27
C GLY A 745 1.69 18.45 -17.52
N GLU A 746 1.01 18.90 -18.57
CA GLU A 746 1.64 19.44 -19.78
C GLU A 746 1.05 20.80 -20.10
N ARG A 747 1.87 21.67 -20.70
CA ARG A 747 1.41 22.99 -21.12
C ARG A 747 0.49 22.89 -22.35
N PRO A 748 -0.53 23.76 -22.45
CA PRO A 748 -1.46 23.79 -23.59
C PRO A 748 -0.75 23.85 -24.95
N GLU A 749 0.36 24.59 -25.05
CA GLU A 749 1.11 24.76 -26.31
C GLU A 749 1.75 23.46 -26.84
N ARG A 750 1.85 22.41 -26.01
CA ARG A 750 2.37 21.09 -26.41
C ARG A 750 1.26 20.14 -26.86
N LEU A 751 0.04 20.34 -26.37
CA LEU A 751 -1.08 19.43 -26.58
C LEU A 751 -1.44 19.37 -28.07
N GLY A 752 -1.58 18.15 -28.61
CA GLY A 752 -1.85 17.94 -30.04
C GLY A 752 -0.68 18.24 -30.98
N THR A 753 0.55 18.41 -30.47
CA THR A 753 1.77 18.58 -31.28
C THR A 753 2.71 17.38 -31.14
N GLU A 754 3.75 17.29 -31.98
CA GLU A 754 4.81 16.26 -31.86
C GLU A 754 5.54 16.32 -30.50
N ARG A 755 5.49 17.46 -29.80
CA ARG A 755 6.08 17.63 -28.46
C ARG A 755 5.17 17.15 -27.33
N GLY A 756 3.91 16.80 -27.62
CA GLY A 756 2.96 16.33 -26.62
C GLY A 756 3.08 14.83 -26.36
N SER A 757 2.95 14.43 -25.09
CA SER A 757 2.98 13.00 -24.74
C SER A 757 1.71 12.26 -25.18
N ALA A 758 1.84 11.07 -25.75
CA ALA A 758 0.68 10.27 -26.15
C ALA A 758 -0.12 9.75 -24.93
N ILE A 759 0.59 9.45 -23.84
CA ILE A 759 0.01 9.01 -22.57
C ILE A 759 -0.06 10.18 -21.60
N LYS A 760 -1.23 10.38 -21.00
CA LYS A 760 -1.50 11.40 -20.00
C LYS A 760 -1.75 10.74 -18.65
N GLN A 761 -0.96 11.07 -17.65
CA GLN A 761 -1.09 10.49 -16.32
C GLN A 761 -2.06 11.28 -15.44
N VAL A 762 -2.96 10.56 -14.77
CA VAL A 762 -3.83 11.05 -13.70
C VAL A 762 -3.33 10.44 -12.40
N ALA A 763 -2.69 11.25 -11.57
CA ALA A 763 -2.14 10.87 -10.26
C ALA A 763 -2.84 11.63 -9.13
N SER A 764 -2.63 11.23 -7.87
CA SER A 764 -3.34 11.73 -6.68
C SER A 764 -3.45 13.26 -6.58
N GLY A 765 -2.37 14.00 -6.85
CA GLY A 765 -2.36 15.47 -6.80
C GLY A 765 -3.13 16.18 -7.93
N ARG A 766 -3.57 15.47 -8.96
CA ARG A 766 -4.29 16.00 -10.15
C ARG A 766 -3.64 17.23 -10.82
N PHE A 767 -2.32 17.38 -10.67
CA PHE A 767 -1.61 18.52 -11.23
C PHE A 767 -1.74 18.58 -12.75
N GLY A 768 -2.25 19.71 -13.26
CA GLY A 768 -2.40 19.95 -14.69
C GLY A 768 -3.48 19.10 -15.38
N VAL A 769 -4.28 18.32 -14.64
CA VAL A 769 -5.36 17.51 -15.20
C VAL A 769 -6.55 18.42 -15.52
N THR A 770 -6.74 18.70 -16.80
CA THR A 770 -7.80 19.57 -17.34
C THR A 770 -8.55 18.86 -18.47
N SER A 771 -9.69 19.39 -18.91
CA SER A 771 -10.43 18.81 -20.04
C SER A 771 -9.56 18.76 -21.31
N GLU A 772 -8.82 19.83 -21.63
CA GLU A 772 -7.93 19.87 -22.82
C GLU A 772 -6.78 18.86 -22.71
N TYR A 773 -6.23 18.68 -21.51
CA TYR A 773 -5.20 17.68 -21.24
C TYR A 773 -5.73 16.26 -21.49
N LEU A 774 -6.89 15.89 -20.94
CA LEU A 774 -7.49 14.56 -21.08
C LEU A 774 -7.89 14.24 -22.53
N VAL A 775 -8.50 15.21 -23.22
CA VAL A 775 -8.91 15.07 -24.63
C VAL A 775 -7.70 14.90 -25.57
N SER A 776 -6.54 15.44 -25.22
CA SER A 776 -5.32 15.29 -26.03
C SER A 776 -4.64 13.92 -25.92
N ALA A 777 -5.12 13.04 -25.02
CA ALA A 777 -4.54 11.74 -24.76
C ALA A 777 -4.94 10.69 -25.80
N LYS A 778 -3.99 9.80 -26.16
CA LYS A 778 -4.31 8.50 -26.78
C LYS A 778 -4.51 7.42 -25.73
N GLU A 779 -3.90 7.60 -24.57
CA GLU A 779 -4.05 6.74 -23.40
C GLU A 779 -4.02 7.60 -22.15
N ILE A 780 -4.90 7.31 -21.20
CA ILE A 780 -4.91 7.95 -19.88
C ILE A 780 -4.46 6.92 -18.85
N GLN A 781 -3.38 7.20 -18.15
CA GLN A 781 -2.82 6.31 -17.12
C GLN A 781 -3.23 6.77 -15.73
N ILE A 782 -4.01 5.97 -15.02
CA ILE A 782 -4.26 6.12 -13.57
C ILE A 782 -3.03 5.59 -12.84
N LYS A 783 -2.34 6.47 -12.10
CA LYS A 783 -1.14 6.10 -11.34
C LYS A 783 -1.51 5.76 -9.90
N MET A 784 -1.75 4.47 -9.62
CA MET A 784 -1.96 4.03 -8.24
C MET A 784 -0.65 4.09 -7.43
N ALA A 785 0.43 3.59 -8.01
CA ALA A 785 1.73 3.55 -7.34
C ALA A 785 2.92 3.63 -8.32
N GLN A 786 4.14 3.71 -7.78
CA GLN A 786 5.39 3.58 -8.54
C GLN A 786 6.42 2.79 -7.72
N GLY A 787 7.26 2.00 -8.39
CA GLY A 787 8.20 1.07 -7.73
C GLY A 787 9.14 1.67 -6.70
N ALA A 788 9.65 2.89 -6.93
CA ALA A 788 10.59 3.53 -6.01
C ALA A 788 9.98 4.03 -4.68
N LYS A 789 8.64 4.12 -4.60
CA LYS A 789 7.91 4.61 -3.43
C LYS A 789 6.42 4.25 -3.50
N PRO A 790 6.10 2.95 -3.49
CA PRO A 790 4.72 2.53 -3.47
C PRO A 790 4.08 2.89 -2.11
N GLY A 791 2.76 3.07 -2.12
CA GLY A 791 1.99 3.56 -0.96
C GLY A 791 2.24 5.04 -0.61
N GLU A 792 2.95 5.80 -1.45
CA GLU A 792 3.27 7.22 -1.23
C GLU A 792 2.97 8.09 -2.46
N GLY A 793 2.84 9.40 -2.23
CA GLY A 793 2.58 10.38 -3.26
C GLY A 793 3.81 10.83 -4.08
N GLY A 794 3.54 11.53 -5.17
CA GLY A 794 4.54 12.26 -5.95
C GLY A 794 5.26 13.34 -5.14
N HIS A 795 6.59 13.46 -5.26
CA HIS A 795 7.40 14.42 -4.49
C HIS A 795 8.18 15.31 -5.46
N LEU A 796 7.96 16.61 -5.39
CA LEU A 796 8.77 17.60 -6.07
C LEU A 796 9.30 18.64 -5.05
N PRO A 797 10.61 18.65 -4.77
CA PRO A 797 11.21 19.61 -3.84
C PRO A 797 10.92 21.06 -4.27
N GLY A 798 10.61 21.94 -3.31
CA GLY A 798 10.26 23.34 -3.58
C GLY A 798 11.29 24.12 -4.40
N LYS A 799 12.58 23.77 -4.26
CA LYS A 799 13.68 24.32 -5.07
C LYS A 799 13.54 24.05 -6.58
N LYS A 800 12.73 23.09 -6.99
CA LYS A 800 12.42 22.78 -8.40
C LYS A 800 11.08 23.36 -8.85
N VAL A 801 10.31 23.99 -7.97
CA VAL A 801 8.99 24.55 -8.28
C VAL A 801 9.16 26.00 -8.74
N TYR A 802 9.80 26.17 -9.88
CA TYR A 802 9.97 27.47 -10.54
C TYR A 802 8.62 28.00 -11.07
N PRO A 803 8.49 29.31 -11.36
CA PRO A 803 7.23 29.91 -11.81
C PRO A 803 6.56 29.19 -12.98
N TRP A 804 7.34 28.65 -13.93
CA TRP A 804 6.79 27.90 -15.06
C TRP A 804 6.25 26.52 -14.69
N ILE A 805 6.83 25.85 -13.69
CA ILE A 805 6.33 24.58 -13.13
C ILE A 805 5.06 24.83 -12.34
N ALA A 806 5.10 25.83 -11.46
CA ALA A 806 3.96 26.24 -10.66
C ALA A 806 2.74 26.57 -11.54
N LYS A 807 2.97 27.31 -12.64
CA LYS A 807 1.93 27.61 -13.63
C LYS A 807 1.32 26.36 -14.28
N THR A 808 2.14 25.39 -14.69
CA THR A 808 1.63 24.13 -15.31
C THR A 808 0.82 23.30 -14.32
N ARG A 809 1.18 23.34 -13.04
CA ARG A 809 0.54 22.55 -11.98
C ARG A 809 -0.61 23.28 -11.28
N TYR A 810 -0.87 24.54 -11.60
CA TYR A 810 -1.77 25.41 -10.86
C TYR A 810 -1.41 25.49 -9.36
N SER A 811 -0.11 25.59 -9.06
CA SER A 811 0.44 25.60 -7.70
C SER A 811 1.23 26.89 -7.40
N THR A 812 1.78 26.99 -6.19
CA THR A 812 2.58 28.15 -5.74
C THR A 812 4.08 27.95 -6.02
N PRO A 813 4.78 28.94 -6.62
CA PRO A 813 6.23 28.88 -6.79
C PRO A 813 7.00 28.70 -5.47
N GLY A 814 8.08 27.92 -5.49
CA GLY A 814 8.99 27.70 -4.35
C GLY A 814 8.47 26.74 -3.26
N VAL A 815 7.20 26.35 -3.30
CA VAL A 815 6.58 25.46 -2.32
C VAL A 815 6.79 24.00 -2.73
N SER A 816 7.25 23.15 -1.82
CA SER A 816 7.37 21.70 -2.06
C SER A 816 6.00 21.08 -2.36
N LEU A 817 5.92 20.29 -3.42
CA LEU A 817 4.70 19.57 -3.80
C LEU A 817 4.85 18.11 -3.39
N ILE A 818 4.26 17.77 -2.25
CA ILE A 818 4.07 16.39 -1.79
C ILE A 818 2.62 16.06 -2.09
N SER A 819 2.38 15.21 -3.07
CA SER A 819 1.02 14.78 -3.41
C SER A 819 0.45 13.93 -2.27
N PRO A 820 -0.88 13.91 -2.06
CA PRO A 820 -1.48 12.93 -1.17
C PRO A 820 -1.04 11.50 -1.57
N PRO A 821 -0.80 10.58 -0.64
CA PRO A 821 -0.58 9.18 -0.97
C PRO A 821 -1.76 8.56 -1.73
N PRO A 822 -3.02 8.68 -1.27
CA PRO A 822 -4.14 8.10 -1.99
C PRO A 822 -4.66 9.03 -3.08
N HIS A 823 -5.36 8.44 -4.04
CA HIS A 823 -6.34 9.15 -4.82
C HIS A 823 -7.58 9.35 -3.93
N HIS A 824 -7.95 10.59 -3.58
CA HIS A 824 -9.15 10.86 -2.76
C HIS A 824 -10.49 10.54 -3.45
N ASP A 825 -10.42 10.06 -4.69
CA ASP A 825 -11.53 9.53 -5.48
C ASP A 825 -11.36 8.03 -5.80
N ILE A 826 -10.46 7.33 -5.07
CA ILE A 826 -10.25 5.88 -5.14
C ILE A 826 -9.96 5.35 -3.73
N TYR A 827 -10.99 4.92 -3.01
CA TYR A 827 -10.87 4.27 -1.70
C TYR A 827 -11.20 2.78 -1.73
N SER A 828 -11.59 2.27 -2.90
CA SER A 828 -11.98 0.89 -3.14
C SER A 828 -11.93 0.58 -4.65
N ILE A 829 -12.17 -0.68 -5.01
CA ILE A 829 -12.22 -1.11 -6.41
C ILE A 829 -13.39 -0.48 -7.18
N GLU A 830 -14.54 -0.27 -6.54
CA GLU A 830 -15.69 0.40 -7.16
C GLU A 830 -15.41 1.88 -7.46
N ASP A 831 -14.62 2.55 -6.61
CA ASP A 831 -14.20 3.93 -6.85
C ASP A 831 -13.20 4.01 -8.02
N LEU A 832 -12.30 3.02 -8.15
CA LEU A 832 -11.45 2.91 -9.33
C LEU A 832 -12.29 2.70 -10.60
N ALA A 833 -13.29 1.82 -10.55
CA ALA A 833 -14.21 1.62 -11.67
C ALA A 833 -14.94 2.92 -12.03
N GLN A 834 -15.33 3.72 -11.04
CA GLN A 834 -15.91 5.04 -11.27
C GLN A 834 -14.92 6.00 -11.94
N LEU A 835 -13.66 6.06 -11.51
CA LEU A 835 -12.66 6.91 -12.17
C LEU A 835 -12.35 6.42 -13.60
N ILE A 836 -12.25 5.11 -13.85
CA ILE A 836 -12.08 4.58 -15.21
C ILE A 836 -13.26 5.02 -16.09
N PHE A 837 -14.48 4.91 -15.57
CA PHE A 837 -15.69 5.38 -16.25
C PHE A 837 -15.62 6.89 -16.52
N ASP A 838 -15.26 7.71 -15.53
CA ASP A 838 -15.12 9.16 -15.68
C ASP A 838 -14.13 9.55 -16.78
N LEU A 839 -12.95 8.92 -16.79
CA LEU A 839 -11.90 9.20 -17.76
C LEU A 839 -12.29 8.73 -19.16
N LYS A 840 -13.01 7.61 -19.28
CA LYS A 840 -13.54 7.13 -20.55
C LYS A 840 -14.63 8.05 -21.10
N ASN A 841 -15.45 8.64 -20.23
CA ASN A 841 -16.42 9.68 -20.60
C ASN A 841 -15.71 10.99 -21.00
N ALA A 842 -14.63 11.38 -20.31
CA ALA A 842 -13.84 12.57 -20.63
C ALA A 842 -13.07 12.45 -21.95
N ASN A 843 -12.72 11.23 -22.36
CA ASN A 843 -12.15 10.94 -23.68
C ASN A 843 -12.49 9.52 -24.14
N ARG A 844 -13.52 9.41 -24.98
CA ARG A 844 -14.00 8.14 -25.54
C ARG A 844 -12.96 7.41 -26.41
N ASP A 845 -12.03 8.15 -27.01
CA ASP A 845 -11.04 7.62 -27.94
C ASP A 845 -9.79 7.08 -27.20
N ALA A 846 -9.56 7.53 -25.97
CA ALA A 846 -8.43 7.07 -25.18
C ALA A 846 -8.68 5.67 -24.59
N ARG A 847 -7.62 4.87 -24.53
CA ARG A 847 -7.60 3.68 -23.67
C ARG A 847 -7.19 4.06 -22.24
N ILE A 848 -7.70 3.35 -21.25
CA ILE A 848 -7.37 3.59 -19.84
C ILE A 848 -6.37 2.54 -19.37
N SER A 849 -5.25 3.01 -18.81
CA SER A 849 -4.23 2.16 -18.18
C SER A 849 -4.17 2.39 -16.68
N VAL A 850 -3.90 1.33 -15.92
CA VAL A 850 -3.72 1.42 -14.45
C VAL A 850 -2.32 0.95 -14.11
N LYS A 851 -1.53 1.83 -13.50
CA LYS A 851 -0.16 1.54 -13.06
C LYS A 851 -0.17 1.06 -11.62
N LEU A 852 0.11 -0.23 -11.45
CA LEU A 852 0.29 -0.95 -10.19
C LEU A 852 1.79 -1.21 -9.95
N VAL A 853 2.14 -1.62 -8.74
CA VAL A 853 3.49 -2.05 -8.38
C VAL A 853 3.44 -3.51 -7.95
N SER A 854 4.46 -4.27 -8.33
CA SER A 854 4.61 -5.68 -7.96
C SER A 854 4.62 -5.84 -6.43
N GLU A 855 3.67 -6.62 -5.93
CA GLU A 855 3.55 -7.12 -4.55
C GLU A 855 2.74 -8.44 -4.55
N ALA A 856 2.80 -9.26 -3.50
CA ALA A 856 1.88 -10.40 -3.38
C ALA A 856 0.42 -9.94 -3.34
N GLY A 857 -0.43 -10.59 -4.15
CA GLY A 857 -1.84 -10.26 -4.29
C GLY A 857 -2.14 -9.33 -5.46
N VAL A 858 -1.11 -8.80 -6.14
CA VAL A 858 -1.29 -7.93 -7.31
C VAL A 858 -2.07 -8.61 -8.44
N GLY A 859 -2.03 -9.94 -8.54
CA GLY A 859 -2.84 -10.66 -9.54
C GLY A 859 -4.34 -10.57 -9.26
N THR A 860 -4.73 -10.63 -7.99
CA THR A 860 -6.13 -10.44 -7.56
C THR A 860 -6.59 -9.01 -7.82
N ILE A 861 -5.70 -8.03 -7.60
CA ILE A 861 -5.96 -6.62 -7.89
C ILE A 861 -6.11 -6.41 -9.40
N ALA A 862 -5.22 -6.99 -10.21
CA ALA A 862 -5.27 -6.94 -11.67
C ALA A 862 -6.59 -7.51 -12.23
N ALA A 863 -7.11 -8.60 -11.66
CA ALA A 863 -8.42 -9.14 -12.02
C ALA A 863 -9.56 -8.15 -11.69
N GLY A 864 -9.53 -7.50 -10.53
CA GLY A 864 -10.46 -6.42 -10.18
C GLY A 864 -10.37 -5.25 -11.16
N VAL A 865 -9.16 -4.80 -11.50
CA VAL A 865 -8.88 -3.72 -12.46
C VAL A 865 -9.41 -4.05 -13.86
N ALA A 866 -9.26 -5.29 -14.32
CA ALA A 866 -9.81 -5.76 -15.59
C ALA A 866 -11.36 -5.75 -15.57
N LYS A 867 -11.99 -6.18 -14.47
CA LYS A 867 -13.46 -6.11 -14.28
C LYS A 867 -13.97 -4.67 -14.22
N ALA A 868 -13.16 -3.73 -13.76
CA ALA A 868 -13.45 -2.30 -13.71
C ALA A 868 -13.36 -1.61 -15.08
N GLY A 869 -12.88 -2.31 -16.11
CA GLY A 869 -12.87 -1.83 -17.49
C GLY A 869 -11.54 -1.22 -17.96
N ALA A 870 -10.46 -1.33 -17.17
CA ALA A 870 -9.14 -0.93 -17.65
C ALA A 870 -8.74 -1.78 -18.86
N GLN A 871 -8.03 -1.17 -19.80
CA GLN A 871 -7.60 -1.84 -21.05
C GLN A 871 -6.12 -2.21 -21.01
N VAL A 872 -5.34 -1.58 -20.12
CA VAL A 872 -3.94 -1.91 -19.88
C VAL A 872 -3.69 -1.95 -18.38
N VAL A 873 -3.01 -2.98 -17.90
CA VAL A 873 -2.51 -3.07 -16.52
C VAL A 873 -0.99 -3.07 -16.57
N LEU A 874 -0.37 -2.04 -15.99
CA LEU A 874 1.08 -1.93 -15.87
C LEU A 874 1.51 -2.47 -14.50
N ILE A 875 2.39 -3.46 -14.50
CA ILE A 875 3.09 -3.95 -13.30
C ILE A 875 4.49 -3.33 -13.26
N SER A 876 4.72 -2.43 -12.31
CA SER A 876 6.04 -1.82 -12.10
C SER A 876 6.88 -2.61 -11.09
N GLY A 877 8.15 -2.83 -11.42
CA GLY A 877 9.14 -3.39 -10.49
C GLY A 877 9.65 -2.38 -9.45
N TYR A 878 10.11 -2.88 -8.29
CA TYR A 878 10.71 -2.11 -7.19
C TYR A 878 11.89 -1.22 -7.61
N ASP A 879 12.62 -1.65 -8.63
CA ASP A 879 13.84 -1.05 -9.14
C ASP A 879 13.61 0.17 -10.06
N GLY A 880 12.35 0.56 -10.27
CA GLY A 880 11.95 1.74 -11.03
C GLY A 880 12.60 3.04 -10.54
N GLY A 881 12.89 3.95 -11.47
CA GLY A 881 13.53 5.23 -11.15
C GLY A 881 12.60 6.25 -10.47
N THR A 882 13.18 7.22 -9.75
CA THR A 882 12.45 8.37 -9.19
C THR A 882 13.29 9.65 -9.21
N GLY A 883 12.63 10.80 -9.33
CA GLY A 883 13.31 12.10 -9.16
C GLY A 883 13.54 12.47 -7.70
N ALA A 884 12.68 11.99 -6.80
CA ALA A 884 12.74 12.22 -5.36
C ALA A 884 11.84 11.19 -4.62
N ALA A 885 12.41 10.48 -3.64
CA ALA A 885 11.68 9.63 -2.71
C ALA A 885 12.48 9.48 -1.41
N PRO A 886 11.85 9.09 -0.29
CA PRO A 886 12.58 8.63 0.89
C PRO A 886 13.54 7.49 0.55
N GLN A 887 14.72 7.48 1.18
CA GLN A 887 15.71 6.43 0.94
C GLN A 887 15.19 5.05 1.35
N SER A 888 14.47 4.97 2.47
CA SER A 888 13.86 3.74 2.98
C SER A 888 12.92 3.09 1.95
N SER A 889 12.13 3.88 1.23
CA SER A 889 11.20 3.38 0.20
C SER A 889 11.89 2.89 -1.06
N ILE A 890 12.96 3.56 -1.51
CA ILE A 890 13.71 3.16 -2.72
C ILE A 890 14.29 1.76 -2.60
N HIS A 891 14.74 1.39 -1.40
CA HIS A 891 15.45 0.13 -1.17
C HIS A 891 14.55 -0.98 -0.61
N ASN A 892 13.48 -0.63 0.12
CA ASN A 892 12.75 -1.59 0.94
C ASN A 892 11.26 -1.74 0.59
N ALA A 893 10.75 -1.08 -0.45
CA ALA A 893 9.34 -1.19 -0.85
C ALA A 893 9.17 -1.62 -2.31
N GLY A 894 8.16 -2.46 -2.57
CA GLY A 894 7.95 -3.09 -3.88
C GLY A 894 8.77 -4.36 -4.08
N LEU A 895 8.39 -5.13 -5.12
CA LEU A 895 9.05 -6.39 -5.49
C LEU A 895 9.57 -6.40 -6.94
N PRO A 896 10.42 -7.38 -7.31
CA PRO A 896 10.75 -7.67 -8.70
C PRO A 896 9.50 -7.80 -9.57
N TRP A 897 9.52 -7.25 -10.78
CA TRP A 897 8.38 -7.33 -11.68
C TRP A 897 8.14 -8.76 -12.18
N GLU A 898 9.17 -9.62 -12.19
CA GLU A 898 9.04 -11.02 -12.57
C GLU A 898 7.99 -11.75 -11.73
N LEU A 899 7.88 -11.41 -10.44
CA LEU A 899 6.89 -11.96 -9.52
C LEU A 899 5.48 -11.43 -9.80
N GLY A 900 5.32 -10.10 -9.84
CA GLY A 900 4.02 -9.48 -10.01
C GLY A 900 3.44 -9.67 -11.42
N LEU A 901 4.29 -9.68 -12.45
CA LEU A 901 3.87 -9.88 -13.84
C LEU A 901 3.36 -11.31 -14.06
N SER A 902 4.12 -12.31 -13.60
CA SER A 902 3.70 -13.71 -13.69
C SER A 902 2.42 -13.97 -12.88
N GLU A 903 2.32 -13.43 -11.66
CA GLU A 903 1.10 -13.54 -10.83
C GLU A 903 -0.12 -12.89 -11.52
N ALA A 904 0.03 -11.69 -12.09
CA ALA A 904 -1.04 -11.02 -12.82
C ALA A 904 -1.46 -11.81 -14.07
N HIS A 905 -0.50 -12.31 -14.84
CA HIS A 905 -0.76 -13.13 -16.02
C HIS A 905 -1.54 -14.40 -15.67
N GLN A 906 -1.04 -15.18 -14.71
CA GLN A 906 -1.64 -16.43 -14.25
C GLN A 906 -3.04 -16.18 -13.68
N THR A 907 -3.21 -15.19 -12.79
CA THR A 907 -4.51 -14.90 -12.17
C THR A 907 -5.54 -14.47 -13.21
N LEU A 908 -5.16 -13.61 -14.17
CA LEU A 908 -6.07 -13.19 -15.23
C LEU A 908 -6.51 -14.35 -16.13
N ILE A 909 -5.63 -15.33 -16.38
CA ILE A 909 -5.97 -16.56 -17.13
C ILE A 909 -7.00 -17.37 -16.34
N GLN A 910 -6.71 -17.67 -15.07
CA GLN A 910 -7.58 -18.45 -14.19
C GLN A 910 -9.00 -17.86 -14.06
N ASN A 911 -9.11 -16.53 -14.18
CA ASN A 911 -10.37 -15.80 -14.07
C ASN A 911 -11.06 -15.55 -15.44
N GLY A 912 -10.49 -16.01 -16.56
CA GLY A 912 -11.04 -15.78 -17.91
C GLY A 912 -11.04 -14.31 -18.32
N LEU A 913 -10.12 -13.50 -17.77
CA LEU A 913 -10.01 -12.06 -17.99
C LEU A 913 -8.79 -11.67 -18.81
N ARG A 914 -7.81 -12.56 -19.00
CA ARG A 914 -6.52 -12.26 -19.64
C ARG A 914 -6.64 -11.67 -21.04
N SER A 915 -7.60 -12.13 -21.83
CA SER A 915 -7.82 -11.62 -23.20
C SER A 915 -8.47 -10.24 -23.28
N ARG A 916 -8.95 -9.69 -22.15
CA ARG A 916 -9.60 -8.37 -22.10
C ARG A 916 -8.63 -7.21 -21.90
N VAL A 917 -7.42 -7.50 -21.40
CA VAL A 917 -6.45 -6.49 -20.96
C VAL A 917 -5.07 -6.76 -21.54
N ILE A 918 -4.36 -5.69 -21.86
CA ILE A 918 -2.93 -5.73 -22.19
C ILE A 918 -2.15 -5.68 -20.88
N LEU A 919 -1.17 -6.57 -20.70
CA LEU A 919 -0.20 -6.44 -19.61
C LEU A 919 1.01 -5.64 -20.07
N GLU A 920 1.35 -4.61 -19.31
CA GLU A 920 2.57 -3.82 -19.48
C GLU A 920 3.51 -4.07 -18.30
N THR A 921 4.82 -4.02 -18.52
CA THR A 921 5.78 -4.04 -17.42
C THR A 921 6.86 -2.96 -17.59
N ASP A 922 7.32 -2.41 -16.46
CA ASP A 922 8.50 -1.55 -16.39
C ASP A 922 9.33 -1.90 -15.13
N GLY A 923 10.58 -1.44 -15.10
CA GLY A 923 11.53 -1.80 -14.05
C GLY A 923 12.83 -2.32 -14.66
N LYS A 924 13.74 -1.39 -14.96
CA LYS A 924 15.07 -1.64 -15.56
C LYS A 924 15.08 -2.71 -16.64
N LEU A 925 14.17 -2.57 -17.60
CA LEU A 925 14.33 -3.23 -18.90
C LEU A 925 15.49 -2.52 -19.62
N MET A 926 16.62 -3.21 -19.75
CA MET A 926 17.89 -2.64 -20.22
C MET A 926 18.37 -3.26 -21.53
N SER A 927 17.90 -4.47 -21.88
CA SER A 927 18.26 -5.18 -23.12
C SER A 927 17.04 -5.79 -23.82
N GLY A 928 17.22 -6.25 -25.06
CA GLY A 928 16.23 -7.04 -25.78
C GLY A 928 15.95 -8.39 -25.09
N ARG A 929 16.92 -8.91 -24.32
CA ARG A 929 16.73 -10.09 -23.47
C ARG A 929 15.73 -9.83 -22.34
N ASP A 930 15.83 -8.70 -21.65
CA ASP A 930 14.85 -8.32 -20.62
C ASP A 930 13.43 -8.25 -21.21
N VAL A 931 13.29 -7.68 -22.40
CA VAL A 931 12.00 -7.57 -23.11
C VAL A 931 11.47 -8.94 -23.51
N ALA A 932 12.33 -9.84 -24.01
CA ALA A 932 11.94 -11.20 -24.34
C ALA A 932 11.43 -11.97 -23.11
N ILE A 933 12.14 -11.89 -21.98
CA ILE A 933 11.72 -12.55 -20.74
C ILE A 933 10.41 -11.95 -20.21
N ALA A 934 10.27 -10.62 -20.24
CA ALA A 934 9.01 -9.97 -19.88
C ALA A 934 7.84 -10.43 -20.76
N ALA A 935 8.04 -10.58 -22.07
CA ALA A 935 7.02 -11.11 -22.98
C ALA A 935 6.64 -12.54 -22.60
N ILE A 936 7.64 -13.40 -22.43
CA ILE A 936 7.46 -14.81 -22.03
C ILE A 936 6.71 -14.94 -20.70
N LEU A 937 6.93 -14.04 -19.74
CA LEU A 937 6.19 -14.00 -18.46
C LEU A 937 4.81 -13.35 -18.56
N GLY A 938 4.43 -12.83 -19.74
CA GLY A 938 3.06 -12.44 -20.03
C GLY A 938 2.84 -10.98 -20.45
N ALA A 939 3.88 -10.15 -20.52
CA ALA A 939 3.77 -8.75 -20.95
C ALA A 939 3.63 -8.61 -22.48
N GLU A 940 2.98 -7.54 -22.90
CA GLU A 940 2.73 -7.19 -24.30
C GLU A 940 3.24 -5.78 -24.66
N GLU A 941 3.42 -4.92 -23.65
CA GLU A 941 3.99 -3.58 -23.77
C GLU A 941 5.09 -3.37 -22.73
N PHE A 942 6.07 -2.52 -23.05
CA PHE A 942 7.33 -2.42 -22.29
C PHE A 942 7.71 -0.97 -22.01
N GLY A 943 7.90 -0.63 -20.73
CA GLY A 943 8.22 0.71 -20.28
C GLY A 943 9.72 0.91 -19.99
N PHE A 944 10.31 1.97 -20.55
CA PHE A 944 11.72 2.33 -20.38
C PHE A 944 11.84 3.75 -19.79
N ALA A 945 12.45 3.87 -18.61
CA ALA A 945 12.61 5.17 -17.94
C ALA A 945 14.08 5.61 -17.90
N THR A 946 14.91 4.92 -17.12
CA THR A 946 16.29 5.35 -16.85
C THR A 946 17.19 5.25 -18.08
N ALA A 947 17.11 4.17 -18.88
CA ALA A 947 17.93 4.02 -20.07
C ALA A 947 17.74 5.18 -21.07
N PRO A 948 16.52 5.61 -21.43
CA PRO A 948 16.31 6.82 -22.23
C PRO A 948 16.92 8.11 -21.64
N LEU A 949 16.94 8.26 -20.31
CA LEU A 949 17.65 9.41 -19.70
C LEU A 949 19.17 9.31 -19.91
N ILE A 950 19.73 8.11 -19.88
CA ILE A 950 21.16 7.87 -20.11
C ILE A 950 21.53 8.18 -21.56
N THR A 951 20.73 7.76 -22.54
CA THR A 951 20.99 8.09 -23.97
C THR A 951 20.97 9.59 -24.23
N MET A 952 20.16 10.34 -23.48
CA MET A 952 20.14 11.81 -23.50
C MET A 952 21.29 12.47 -22.72
N GLY A 953 22.13 11.70 -22.02
CA GLY A 953 23.34 12.18 -21.36
C GLY A 953 23.38 12.02 -19.83
N CYS A 954 22.43 11.32 -19.20
CA CYS A 954 22.50 11.06 -17.77
C CYS A 954 23.76 10.25 -17.42
N ILE A 955 24.42 10.62 -16.33
CA ILE A 955 25.65 9.96 -15.83
C ILE A 955 25.45 9.31 -14.45
N MET A 956 24.20 9.05 -14.04
CA MET A 956 23.86 8.34 -12.80
C MET A 956 24.45 8.93 -11.50
N MET A 957 24.58 10.26 -11.43
CA MET A 957 25.12 10.94 -10.23
C MET A 957 24.17 10.94 -9.01
N ARG A 958 22.88 10.62 -9.21
CA ARG A 958 21.83 10.53 -8.16
C ARG A 958 21.66 11.81 -7.34
N VAL A 959 21.54 12.93 -8.06
CA VAL A 959 21.31 14.28 -7.48
C VAL A 959 20.03 14.93 -8.03
N CYS A 960 19.12 14.12 -8.56
CA CYS A 960 17.90 14.58 -9.27
C CYS A 960 16.98 15.43 -8.37
N ASN A 961 16.94 15.10 -7.08
CA ASN A 961 16.18 15.80 -6.04
C ASN A 961 16.81 17.14 -5.63
N LEU A 962 18.09 17.36 -5.89
CA LEU A 962 18.83 18.54 -5.41
C LEU A 962 18.78 19.74 -6.36
N ASP A 963 18.18 19.57 -7.55
CA ASP A 963 18.18 20.55 -8.66
C ASP A 963 19.57 20.82 -9.28
N THR A 964 20.57 19.99 -9.00
CA THR A 964 21.97 20.19 -9.41
C THR A 964 22.42 19.22 -10.51
N CYS A 965 21.53 18.80 -11.41
CA CYS A 965 21.88 17.88 -12.48
C CYS A 965 22.93 18.50 -13.43
N PRO A 966 24.12 17.89 -13.60
CA PRO A 966 25.18 18.48 -14.41
C PRO A 966 24.88 18.46 -15.91
N CYS A 967 23.97 17.59 -16.35
CA CYS A 967 23.65 17.36 -17.77
C CYS A 967 22.35 18.07 -18.22
N GLY A 968 21.76 18.93 -17.40
CA GLY A 968 20.54 19.65 -17.77
C GLY A 968 19.27 18.77 -17.88
N ILE A 969 19.30 17.53 -17.38
CA ILE A 969 18.18 16.58 -17.46
C ILE A 969 17.24 16.72 -16.26
N ALA A 970 17.70 16.44 -15.05
CA ALA A 970 16.86 16.40 -13.85
C ALA A 970 16.95 17.69 -13.03
N THR A 971 16.82 18.84 -13.69
CA THR A 971 16.97 20.18 -13.09
C THR A 971 16.02 21.18 -13.74
N GLN A 972 15.55 22.14 -12.96
CA GLN A 972 14.83 23.32 -13.41
C GLN A 972 15.73 24.57 -13.41
N ASN A 973 16.93 24.51 -12.84
CA ASN A 973 17.89 25.61 -12.89
C ASN A 973 18.20 26.01 -14.35
N PRO A 974 17.93 27.27 -14.77
CA PRO A 974 18.13 27.72 -16.14
C PRO A 974 19.57 27.54 -16.66
N GLU A 975 20.58 27.78 -15.82
CA GLU A 975 21.99 27.67 -16.23
C GLU A 975 22.41 26.21 -16.43
N LEU A 976 21.88 25.29 -15.62
CA LEU A 976 22.14 23.87 -15.79
C LEU A 976 21.36 23.28 -16.98
N ARG A 977 20.14 23.76 -17.24
CA ARG A 977 19.33 23.34 -18.40
C ARG A 977 20.02 23.65 -19.73
N LYS A 978 20.77 24.75 -19.83
CA LYS A 978 21.60 25.08 -21.03
C LYS A 978 22.63 23.99 -21.39
N ARG A 979 22.97 23.10 -20.44
CA ARG A 979 23.91 22.00 -20.66
C ARG A 979 23.26 20.76 -21.27
N PHE A 980 21.95 20.74 -21.46
CA PHE A 980 21.25 19.63 -22.10
C PHE A 980 21.71 19.48 -23.56
N CYS A 981 22.21 18.29 -23.89
CA CYS A 981 22.74 17.97 -25.22
C CYS A 981 22.07 16.72 -25.85
N GLY A 982 21.04 16.18 -25.21
CA GLY A 982 20.28 15.03 -25.72
C GLY A 982 19.51 15.39 -26.99
N LYS A 983 19.34 14.39 -27.87
CA LYS A 983 18.57 14.54 -29.11
C LYS A 983 17.57 13.39 -29.28
N PRO A 984 16.41 13.61 -29.94
CA PRO A 984 15.42 12.55 -30.16
C PRO A 984 16.01 11.31 -30.84
N GLU A 985 16.97 11.50 -31.75
CA GLU A 985 17.63 10.43 -32.50
C GLU A 985 18.33 9.41 -31.58
N TYR A 986 18.86 9.84 -30.44
CA TYR A 986 19.54 8.94 -29.49
C TYR A 986 18.55 8.00 -28.79
N VAL A 987 17.36 8.51 -28.46
CA VAL A 987 16.27 7.71 -27.90
C VAL A 987 15.70 6.78 -28.97
N ILE A 988 15.56 7.27 -30.22
CA ILE A 988 15.11 6.47 -31.36
C ILE A 988 16.03 5.27 -31.58
N ASN A 989 17.35 5.52 -31.64
CA ASN A 989 18.35 4.46 -31.82
C ASN A 989 18.24 3.39 -30.73
N PHE A 990 18.16 3.80 -29.46
CA PHE A 990 18.00 2.84 -28.35
C PHE A 990 16.77 1.95 -28.49
N MET A 991 15.62 2.55 -28.76
CA MET A 991 14.36 1.80 -28.90
C MET A 991 14.42 0.83 -30.08
N MET A 992 15.00 1.25 -31.21
CA MET A 992 15.19 0.39 -32.37
C MET A 992 16.18 -0.74 -32.10
N TYR A 993 17.26 -0.49 -31.36
CA TYR A 993 18.25 -1.53 -31.02
C TYR A 993 17.71 -2.57 -30.05
N ILE A 994 16.90 -2.16 -29.06
CA ILE A 994 16.18 -3.10 -28.18
C ILE A 994 15.23 -3.97 -29.02
N ALA A 995 14.48 -3.37 -29.95
CA ALA A 995 13.56 -4.10 -30.82
C ALA A 995 14.31 -5.07 -31.75
N GLU A 996 15.44 -4.65 -32.34
CA GLU A 996 16.25 -5.51 -33.20
C GLU A 996 16.87 -6.68 -32.44
N GLU A 997 17.38 -6.44 -31.23
CA GLU A 997 17.89 -7.52 -30.39
C GLU A 997 16.78 -8.50 -29.96
N LEU A 998 15.57 -8.00 -29.69
CA LEU A 998 14.42 -8.86 -29.44
C LEU A 998 14.12 -9.75 -30.66
N ARG A 999 14.17 -9.22 -31.88
CA ARG A 999 13.96 -10.02 -33.11
C ARG A 999 14.99 -11.12 -33.26
N GLU A 1000 16.26 -10.84 -32.99
CA GLU A 1000 17.31 -11.86 -33.00
C GLU A 1000 17.02 -13.00 -32.02
N ILE A 1001 16.47 -12.68 -30.85
CA ILE A 1001 16.09 -13.66 -29.83
C ILE A 1001 14.87 -14.46 -30.28
N MET A 1002 13.83 -13.79 -30.78
CA MET A 1002 12.62 -14.43 -31.31
C MET A 1002 12.94 -15.40 -32.44
N ALA A 1003 13.81 -15.01 -33.38
CA ALA A 1003 14.29 -15.87 -34.46
C ALA A 1003 14.95 -17.15 -33.93
N LYS A 1004 15.82 -17.03 -32.91
CA LYS A 1004 16.46 -18.18 -32.25
C LYS A 1004 15.47 -19.07 -31.52
N LEU A 1005 14.40 -18.48 -30.97
CA LEU A 1005 13.32 -19.17 -30.27
C LEU A 1005 12.24 -19.72 -31.23
N GLY A 1006 12.38 -19.53 -32.54
CA GLY A 1006 11.42 -20.05 -33.53
C GLY A 1006 10.08 -19.31 -33.55
N VAL A 1007 10.05 -18.06 -33.08
CA VAL A 1007 8.85 -17.24 -32.88
C VAL A 1007 8.84 -16.08 -33.88
N ARG A 1008 7.72 -15.81 -34.56
CA ARG A 1008 7.64 -14.76 -35.60
C ARG A 1008 7.05 -13.44 -35.11
N THR A 1009 6.21 -13.48 -34.09
CA THR A 1009 5.51 -12.31 -33.53
C THR A 1009 5.62 -12.25 -32.01
N VAL A 1010 5.58 -11.06 -31.43
CA VAL A 1010 5.60 -10.88 -29.97
C VAL A 1010 4.38 -11.57 -29.36
N GLU A 1011 3.21 -11.56 -30.01
CA GLU A 1011 2.02 -12.32 -29.60
C GLU A 1011 2.29 -13.80 -29.40
N GLU A 1012 3.01 -14.44 -30.33
CA GLU A 1012 3.40 -15.86 -30.21
C GLU A 1012 4.35 -16.12 -29.04
N LEU A 1013 5.09 -15.09 -28.57
CA LEU A 1013 6.02 -15.16 -27.44
C LEU A 1013 5.30 -15.04 -26.08
N VAL A 1014 4.15 -14.35 -26.03
CA VAL A 1014 3.49 -14.00 -24.76
C VAL A 1014 3.06 -15.22 -23.97
N GLY A 1015 3.50 -15.34 -22.73
CA GLY A 1015 3.11 -16.45 -21.83
C GLY A 1015 3.78 -17.80 -22.12
N ARG A 1016 4.75 -17.86 -23.05
CA ARG A 1016 5.48 -19.09 -23.43
C ARG A 1016 6.60 -19.45 -22.45
N THR A 1017 6.25 -19.68 -21.19
CA THR A 1017 7.24 -19.98 -20.12
C THR A 1017 8.05 -21.24 -20.39
N ASP A 1018 7.63 -22.10 -21.32
CA ASP A 1018 8.40 -23.25 -21.83
C ASP A 1018 9.70 -22.86 -22.57
N LEU A 1019 9.80 -21.62 -23.07
CA LEU A 1019 10.96 -21.09 -23.79
C LEU A 1019 12.06 -20.52 -22.87
N ILE A 1020 11.89 -20.62 -21.55
CA ILE A 1020 12.89 -20.24 -20.56
C ILE A 1020 13.05 -21.35 -19.51
N LYS A 1021 14.24 -21.45 -18.94
CA LYS A 1021 14.54 -22.35 -17.84
C LYS A 1021 15.50 -21.69 -16.85
N VAL A 1022 15.61 -22.25 -15.65
CA VAL A 1022 16.64 -21.85 -14.68
C VAL A 1022 18.00 -22.29 -15.21
N ARG A 1023 19.01 -21.42 -15.08
CA ARG A 1023 20.40 -21.73 -15.46
C ARG A 1023 20.94 -22.91 -14.65
N GLU A 1024 21.66 -23.81 -15.32
CA GLU A 1024 22.26 -24.99 -14.65
C GLU A 1024 23.39 -24.63 -13.68
N LYS A 1025 24.16 -23.59 -13.98
CA LYS A 1025 25.25 -23.10 -13.12
C LYS A 1025 24.88 -21.73 -12.58
N THR A 1026 24.65 -21.65 -11.27
CA THR A 1026 24.41 -20.38 -10.58
C THR A 1026 25.72 -19.79 -10.04
N VAL A 1027 25.73 -18.47 -9.83
CA VAL A 1027 26.94 -17.70 -9.50
C VAL A 1027 27.39 -17.88 -8.06
N THR A 1028 26.46 -18.02 -7.13
CA THR A 1028 26.72 -18.17 -5.69
C THR A 1028 25.90 -19.33 -5.12
N LYS A 1029 26.36 -19.90 -3.98
CA LYS A 1029 25.61 -20.93 -3.23
C LYS A 1029 24.20 -20.44 -2.90
N ARG A 1030 24.07 -19.18 -2.47
CA ARG A 1030 22.80 -18.54 -2.13
C ARG A 1030 21.88 -18.37 -3.35
N ALA A 1031 22.40 -17.96 -4.50
CA ALA A 1031 21.62 -17.86 -5.73
C ALA A 1031 21.11 -19.25 -6.21
N ALA A 1032 21.85 -20.32 -5.94
CA ALA A 1032 21.42 -21.70 -6.25
C ALA A 1032 20.19 -22.15 -5.45
N MET A 1033 19.88 -21.50 -4.33
CA MET A 1033 18.77 -21.85 -3.43
C MET A 1033 17.44 -21.21 -3.86
N ALA A 1034 17.44 -20.39 -4.91
CA ALA A 1034 16.22 -19.76 -5.40
C ALA A 1034 15.33 -20.78 -6.13
N ASP A 1035 14.06 -20.85 -5.73
CA ASP A 1035 13.02 -21.61 -6.41
C ASP A 1035 12.19 -20.67 -7.31
N LEU A 1036 12.36 -20.82 -8.63
CA LEU A 1036 11.62 -20.01 -9.62
C LEU A 1036 10.44 -20.77 -10.24
N SER A 1037 10.05 -21.92 -9.70
CA SER A 1037 8.99 -22.78 -10.25
C SER A 1037 7.65 -22.05 -10.37
N GLN A 1038 7.29 -21.20 -9.40
CA GLN A 1038 6.04 -20.42 -9.42
C GLN A 1038 6.03 -19.33 -10.51
N ILE A 1039 7.20 -18.77 -10.84
CA ILE A 1039 7.34 -17.80 -11.94
C ILE A 1039 7.26 -18.51 -13.30
N LEU A 1040 7.86 -19.70 -13.41
CA LEU A 1040 7.89 -20.49 -14.63
C LEU A 1040 6.61 -21.31 -14.87
N TYR A 1041 5.71 -21.36 -13.88
CA TYR A 1041 4.45 -22.06 -13.97
C TYR A 1041 3.64 -21.56 -15.16
N SER A 1042 3.29 -22.48 -16.06
CA SER A 1042 2.36 -22.23 -17.15
C SER A 1042 0.99 -22.79 -16.78
N ASP A 1043 -0.01 -21.91 -16.74
CA ASP A 1043 -1.39 -22.35 -16.63
C ASP A 1043 -1.87 -22.86 -17.99
N ASN A 1044 -2.17 -24.17 -18.06
CA ASN A 1044 -2.68 -24.83 -19.28
C ASN A 1044 -4.21 -24.90 -19.33
N SER A 1045 -4.92 -24.20 -18.43
CA SER A 1045 -6.38 -24.14 -18.43
C SER A 1045 -6.96 -23.36 -19.62
N ALA A 1046 -6.17 -22.49 -20.25
CA ALA A 1046 -6.55 -21.72 -21.44
C ALA A 1046 -5.64 -22.03 -22.64
N PRO A 1047 -6.19 -22.06 -23.87
CA PRO A 1047 -5.39 -22.20 -25.08
C PRO A 1047 -4.46 -20.98 -25.24
N GLN A 1048 -3.34 -21.15 -25.96
CA GLN A 1048 -2.31 -20.12 -26.10
C GLN A 1048 -2.87 -18.78 -26.62
N GLU A 1049 -3.83 -18.83 -27.53
CA GLU A 1049 -4.51 -17.65 -28.07
C GLU A 1049 -5.29 -16.84 -27.02
N ASP A 1050 -5.74 -17.45 -25.93
CA ASP A 1050 -6.46 -16.78 -24.85
C ASP A 1050 -5.52 -16.22 -23.76
N LYS A 1051 -4.20 -16.46 -23.88
CA LYS A 1051 -3.18 -15.98 -22.94
C LYS A 1051 -2.69 -14.56 -23.23
N HIS A 1052 -3.17 -13.92 -24.31
CA HIS A 1052 -2.84 -12.53 -24.66
C HIS A 1052 -4.09 -11.72 -25.01
N PHE A 1053 -3.95 -10.40 -25.15
CA PHE A 1053 -5.07 -9.49 -25.42
C PHE A 1053 -5.73 -9.76 -26.78
N LYS A 1054 -7.06 -9.64 -26.84
CA LYS A 1054 -7.86 -9.68 -28.07
C LYS A 1054 -8.73 -8.42 -28.18
N SER A 1055 -8.66 -7.74 -29.32
CA SER A 1055 -9.45 -6.51 -29.57
C SER A 1055 -10.95 -6.70 -29.39
N ASP A 1056 -11.46 -7.88 -29.72
CA ASP A 1056 -12.89 -8.19 -29.70
C ASP A 1056 -13.42 -8.44 -28.28
N ASN A 1057 -12.53 -8.65 -27.32
CA ASN A 1057 -12.85 -8.95 -25.92
C ASN A 1057 -12.76 -7.72 -24.99
N VAL A 1058 -12.54 -6.53 -25.54
CA VAL A 1058 -12.44 -5.28 -24.78
C VAL A 1058 -13.73 -5.03 -23.98
N PHE A 1059 -13.58 -4.50 -22.77
CA PHE A 1059 -14.70 -4.15 -21.90
C PHE A 1059 -15.66 -3.16 -22.58
N ASN A 1060 -16.95 -3.50 -22.63
CA ASN A 1060 -18.00 -2.61 -23.11
C ASN A 1060 -18.57 -1.77 -21.96
N PHE A 1061 -18.37 -0.45 -22.04
CA PHE A 1061 -18.88 0.52 -21.07
C PHE A 1061 -20.35 0.90 -21.28
N GLU A 1062 -20.96 0.47 -22.40
CA GLU A 1062 -22.32 0.84 -22.81
C GLU A 1062 -22.56 2.35 -22.82
N LEU A 1063 -21.57 3.13 -23.30
CA LEU A 1063 -21.62 4.59 -23.29
C LEU A 1063 -22.81 5.14 -24.07
N GLU A 1064 -23.29 4.42 -25.09
CA GLU A 1064 -24.47 4.75 -25.87
C GLU A 1064 -25.76 4.82 -25.04
N LYS A 1065 -25.79 4.20 -23.85
CA LYS A 1065 -26.91 4.24 -22.91
C LYS A 1065 -26.81 5.41 -21.91
N THR A 1066 -25.70 6.14 -21.89
CA THR A 1066 -25.54 7.30 -21.01
C THR A 1066 -26.46 8.44 -21.44
N VAL A 1067 -26.87 9.28 -20.49
CA VAL A 1067 -27.71 10.45 -20.76
C VAL A 1067 -27.01 11.43 -21.73
N ASP A 1068 -25.69 11.51 -21.67
CA ASP A 1068 -24.90 12.35 -22.56
C ASP A 1068 -25.06 11.95 -24.03
N GLU A 1069 -24.85 10.67 -24.36
CA GLU A 1069 -24.96 10.16 -25.73
C GLU A 1069 -26.43 10.06 -26.19
N ALA A 1070 -27.30 9.55 -25.32
CA ALA A 1070 -28.68 9.25 -25.70
C ALA A 1070 -29.55 10.50 -25.81
N VAL A 1071 -29.28 11.54 -25.00
CA VAL A 1071 -30.17 12.72 -24.87
C VAL A 1071 -29.45 14.03 -25.14
N ILE A 1072 -28.36 14.32 -24.43
CA ILE A 1072 -27.72 15.65 -24.43
C ILE A 1072 -27.08 15.96 -25.79
N ILE A 1073 -26.22 15.09 -26.31
CA ILE A 1073 -25.54 15.29 -27.60
C ILE A 1073 -26.54 15.45 -28.76
N PRO A 1074 -27.56 14.58 -28.91
CA PRO A 1074 -28.61 14.78 -29.91
C PRO A 1074 -29.33 16.13 -29.75
N ALA A 1075 -29.68 16.52 -28.53
CA ALA A 1075 -30.36 17.78 -28.27
C ALA A 1075 -29.50 19.00 -28.64
N PHE A 1076 -28.19 18.97 -28.41
CA PHE A 1076 -27.28 20.08 -28.70
C PHE A 1076 -26.62 20.03 -30.09
N LYS A 1077 -26.88 19.00 -30.92
CA LYS A 1077 -26.20 18.77 -32.21
C LYS A 1077 -26.04 20.02 -33.09
N THR A 1078 -27.11 20.80 -33.27
CA THR A 1078 -27.09 22.04 -34.08
C THR A 1078 -26.42 23.20 -33.36
N ALA A 1079 -26.64 23.33 -32.05
CA ALA A 1079 -26.04 24.37 -31.21
C ALA A 1079 -24.52 24.19 -31.11
N LEU A 1080 -24.05 22.97 -30.86
CA LEU A 1080 -22.64 22.58 -30.87
C LEU A 1080 -21.98 22.82 -32.24
N LYS A 1081 -22.73 22.70 -33.34
CA LYS A 1081 -22.21 23.04 -34.67
C LYS A 1081 -21.95 24.53 -34.84
N THR A 1082 -22.83 25.37 -34.31
CA THR A 1082 -22.86 26.83 -34.56
C THR A 1082 -22.23 27.65 -33.45
N GLY A 1083 -22.01 27.09 -32.26
CA GLY A 1083 -21.56 27.82 -31.07
C GLY A 1083 -22.62 28.73 -30.47
N LYS A 1084 -23.91 28.53 -30.82
CA LYS A 1084 -25.02 29.37 -30.35
C LYS A 1084 -25.56 28.90 -29.00
N PRO A 1085 -26.02 29.82 -28.14
CA PRO A 1085 -26.58 29.42 -26.86
C PRO A 1085 -27.83 28.55 -26.97
N LYS A 1086 -27.97 27.57 -26.07
CA LYS A 1086 -29.16 26.72 -25.96
C LYS A 1086 -29.32 26.19 -24.53
N ALA A 1087 -30.57 25.99 -24.11
CA ALA A 1087 -30.91 25.32 -22.86
C ALA A 1087 -31.80 24.08 -23.11
N ILE A 1088 -31.72 23.09 -22.23
CA ILE A 1088 -32.62 21.92 -22.18
C ILE A 1088 -32.95 21.54 -20.73
N ASP A 1089 -34.03 20.81 -20.54
CA ASP A 1089 -34.46 20.25 -19.25
C ASP A 1089 -34.50 18.72 -19.33
N ILE A 1090 -33.96 18.04 -18.30
CA ILE A 1090 -33.88 16.57 -18.22
C ILE A 1090 -34.14 16.05 -16.80
N GLU A 1091 -34.65 14.83 -16.70
CA GLU A 1091 -34.74 14.10 -15.42
C GLU A 1091 -33.51 13.20 -15.24
N VAL A 1092 -33.04 13.10 -13.99
CA VAL A 1092 -31.83 12.35 -13.63
C VAL A 1092 -32.04 11.54 -12.35
N SER A 1093 -31.29 10.46 -12.23
CA SER A 1093 -31.27 9.56 -11.07
C SER A 1093 -29.82 9.25 -10.66
N SER A 1094 -29.66 8.64 -9.49
CA SER A 1094 -28.37 8.19 -8.94
C SER A 1094 -27.57 7.29 -9.90
N THR A 1095 -28.27 6.56 -10.78
CA THR A 1095 -27.65 5.70 -11.80
C THR A 1095 -27.02 6.47 -12.96
N ASN A 1096 -27.37 7.75 -13.15
CA ASN A 1096 -26.83 8.62 -14.20
C ASN A 1096 -25.52 9.26 -13.74
N ARG A 1097 -24.44 8.48 -13.83
CA ARG A 1097 -23.08 8.83 -13.40
C ARG A 1097 -22.35 9.66 -14.47
N THR A 1098 -21.43 10.51 -14.02
CA THR A 1098 -20.53 11.30 -14.88
C THR A 1098 -21.27 12.18 -15.92
N LEU A 1099 -22.46 12.67 -15.55
CA LEU A 1099 -23.32 13.43 -16.44
C LEU A 1099 -22.67 14.75 -16.90
N GLY A 1100 -22.80 15.05 -18.18
CA GLY A 1100 -22.30 16.24 -18.85
C GLY A 1100 -20.84 16.14 -19.32
N THR A 1101 -20.10 15.12 -18.92
CA THR A 1101 -18.67 14.98 -19.19
C THR A 1101 -18.35 14.64 -20.65
N ILE A 1102 -19.13 13.75 -21.29
CA ILE A 1102 -18.93 13.45 -22.73
C ILE A 1102 -19.24 14.70 -23.53
N PHE A 1103 -20.37 15.36 -23.25
CA PHE A 1103 -20.73 16.60 -23.95
C PHE A 1103 -19.67 17.70 -23.72
N GLY A 1104 -19.16 17.82 -22.50
CA GLY A 1104 -18.03 18.67 -22.16
C GLY A 1104 -16.78 18.37 -22.98
N SER A 1105 -16.44 17.09 -23.17
CA SER A 1105 -15.29 16.69 -24.00
C SER A 1105 -15.44 17.13 -25.47
N GLU A 1106 -16.65 17.03 -26.04
CA GLU A 1106 -16.95 17.46 -27.41
C GLU A 1106 -16.87 18.99 -27.56
N ILE A 1107 -17.29 19.74 -26.53
CA ILE A 1107 -17.08 21.19 -26.46
C ILE A 1107 -15.58 21.50 -26.46
N THR A 1108 -14.80 20.83 -25.60
CA THR A 1108 -13.35 21.04 -25.51
C THR A 1108 -12.63 20.73 -26.82
N LYS A 1109 -12.95 19.59 -27.46
CA LYS A 1109 -12.40 19.20 -28.77
C LYS A 1109 -12.59 20.29 -29.82
N LYS A 1110 -13.77 20.91 -29.84
CA LYS A 1110 -14.14 21.87 -30.88
C LYS A 1110 -13.77 23.32 -30.58
N TYR A 1111 -14.03 23.77 -29.36
CA TYR A 1111 -13.95 25.17 -28.97
C TYR A 1111 -12.90 25.45 -27.90
N LYS A 1112 -12.29 24.42 -27.29
CA LYS A 1112 -11.40 24.58 -26.14
C LYS A 1112 -12.09 25.47 -25.07
N ASN A 1113 -11.39 26.48 -24.55
CA ASN A 1113 -11.91 27.43 -23.57
C ASN A 1113 -12.39 28.76 -24.19
N THR A 1114 -12.78 28.78 -25.47
CA THR A 1114 -13.11 30.03 -26.19
C THR A 1114 -14.57 30.47 -26.05
N LEU A 1115 -15.47 29.61 -25.58
CA LEU A 1115 -16.88 29.94 -25.46
C LEU A 1115 -17.13 30.93 -24.29
N PRO A 1116 -18.12 31.83 -24.44
CA PRO A 1116 -18.69 32.56 -23.30
C PRO A 1116 -19.34 31.59 -22.32
N ASP A 1117 -19.40 32.00 -21.05
CA ASP A 1117 -20.15 31.27 -20.03
C ASP A 1117 -21.62 31.10 -20.43
N ASP A 1118 -22.26 30.04 -19.93
CA ASP A 1118 -23.70 29.79 -20.10
C ASP A 1118 -24.15 29.62 -21.56
N THR A 1119 -23.22 29.35 -22.48
CA THR A 1119 -23.55 29.02 -23.88
C THR A 1119 -24.45 27.78 -23.93
N TYR A 1120 -24.11 26.70 -23.22
CA TYR A 1120 -24.97 25.53 -23.12
C TYR A 1120 -25.44 25.36 -21.68
N THR A 1121 -26.76 25.29 -21.48
CA THR A 1121 -27.37 25.11 -20.16
C THR A 1121 -28.17 23.80 -20.12
N ILE A 1122 -27.93 23.00 -19.08
CA ILE A 1122 -28.67 21.75 -18.83
C ILE A 1122 -29.31 21.87 -17.45
N ASN A 1123 -30.64 21.88 -17.41
CA ASN A 1123 -31.40 21.85 -16.17
C ASN A 1123 -31.79 20.41 -15.87
N CYS A 1124 -31.39 19.90 -14.72
CA CYS A 1124 -31.58 18.54 -14.27
C CYS A 1124 -32.51 18.52 -13.04
N LYS A 1125 -33.44 17.57 -12.98
CA LYS A 1125 -34.29 17.34 -11.81
C LYS A 1125 -34.14 15.89 -11.32
N GLY A 1126 -33.90 15.71 -10.02
CA GLY A 1126 -33.73 14.38 -9.38
C GLY A 1126 -32.42 14.25 -8.61
N GLY A 1127 -31.91 13.03 -8.45
CA GLY A 1127 -30.66 12.75 -7.72
C GLY A 1127 -29.47 12.60 -8.67
N GLY A 1128 -28.40 13.36 -8.49
CA GLY A 1128 -27.18 13.25 -9.29
C GLY A 1128 -26.36 12.02 -8.90
N GLY A 1129 -25.99 11.19 -9.89
CA GLY A 1129 -25.05 10.09 -9.69
C GLY A 1129 -23.63 10.55 -9.39
N GLN A 1130 -22.74 9.60 -9.15
CA GLN A 1130 -21.31 9.87 -8.90
C GLN A 1130 -20.68 10.70 -10.03
N SER A 1131 -19.74 11.59 -9.69
CA SER A 1131 -18.98 12.40 -10.65
C SER A 1131 -19.82 13.33 -11.53
N PHE A 1132 -20.97 13.79 -11.04
CA PHE A 1132 -21.86 14.69 -11.78
C PHE A 1132 -21.13 15.98 -12.19
N GLY A 1133 -21.09 16.26 -13.50
CA GLY A 1133 -20.40 17.43 -14.05
C GLY A 1133 -18.88 17.36 -14.01
N ALA A 1134 -18.28 16.16 -14.02
CA ALA A 1134 -16.83 16.01 -14.01
C ALA A 1134 -16.17 16.61 -15.28
N PHE A 1135 -15.04 17.28 -15.11
CA PHE A 1135 -14.19 17.81 -16.20
C PHE A 1135 -14.87 18.75 -17.21
N ILE A 1136 -16.02 19.33 -16.87
CA ILE A 1136 -16.75 20.18 -17.82
C ILE A 1136 -15.99 21.49 -18.11
N PRO A 1137 -15.91 21.92 -19.38
CA PRO A 1137 -15.17 23.12 -19.78
C PRO A 1137 -16.01 24.39 -19.63
N LYS A 1138 -15.34 25.53 -19.81
CA LYS A 1138 -16.00 26.83 -19.93
C LYS A 1138 -17.08 26.82 -21.03
N GLY A 1139 -18.22 27.42 -20.71
CA GLY A 1139 -19.38 27.53 -21.61
C GLY A 1139 -20.47 26.47 -21.40
N LEU A 1140 -20.21 25.44 -20.59
CA LEU A 1140 -21.23 24.50 -20.13
C LEU A 1140 -21.67 24.83 -18.69
N THR A 1141 -22.98 24.95 -18.50
CA THR A 1141 -23.64 25.16 -17.21
C THR A 1141 -24.63 24.04 -16.95
N ILE A 1142 -24.52 23.37 -15.80
CA ILE A 1142 -25.46 22.33 -15.37
C ILE A 1142 -26.10 22.74 -14.03
N ARG A 1143 -27.43 22.74 -13.98
CA ARG A 1143 -28.23 23.08 -12.80
C ARG A 1143 -28.98 21.85 -12.32
N LEU A 1144 -28.81 21.45 -11.07
CA LEU A 1144 -29.46 20.28 -10.48
C LEU A 1144 -30.44 20.71 -9.39
N THR A 1145 -31.74 20.46 -9.60
CA THR A 1145 -32.79 20.60 -8.60
C THR A 1145 -33.00 19.25 -7.91
N GLY A 1146 -32.44 19.09 -6.71
CA GLY A 1146 -32.38 17.82 -5.98
C GLY A 1146 -31.15 17.75 -5.06
N ASP A 1147 -30.42 16.63 -5.12
CA ASP A 1147 -29.15 16.38 -4.42
C ASP A 1147 -28.19 15.58 -5.30
N SER A 1148 -26.94 15.39 -4.88
CA SER A 1148 -25.92 14.67 -5.64
C SER A 1148 -25.10 13.74 -4.75
N ASN A 1149 -24.61 12.67 -5.36
CA ASN A 1149 -23.59 11.79 -4.81
C ASN A 1149 -22.18 12.44 -4.84
N ASP A 1150 -21.15 11.66 -4.52
CA ASP A 1150 -19.79 12.15 -4.37
C ASP A 1150 -19.22 12.64 -5.71
N TYR A 1151 -18.12 13.38 -5.60
CA TYR A 1151 -17.36 13.90 -6.73
C TYR A 1151 -18.11 14.89 -7.64
N PHE A 1152 -19.11 15.61 -7.10
CA PHE A 1152 -19.77 16.73 -7.80
C PHE A 1152 -18.73 17.76 -8.28
N GLY A 1153 -18.60 17.95 -9.60
CA GLY A 1153 -17.61 18.86 -10.18
C GLY A 1153 -16.16 18.38 -10.11
N LYS A 1154 -15.92 17.06 -10.04
CA LYS A 1154 -14.58 16.48 -10.11
C LYS A 1154 -13.76 17.03 -11.28
N GLY A 1155 -12.61 17.62 -10.99
CA GLY A 1155 -11.71 18.17 -12.00
C GLY A 1155 -12.33 19.28 -12.86
N LEU A 1156 -13.25 20.07 -12.30
CA LEU A 1156 -13.95 21.16 -13.01
C LEU A 1156 -12.97 22.03 -13.81
N SER A 1157 -13.22 22.16 -15.12
CA SER A 1157 -12.28 22.76 -16.08
C SER A 1157 -12.81 24.06 -16.68
N GLY A 1158 -13.54 24.84 -15.88
CA GLY A 1158 -14.06 26.17 -16.24
C GLY A 1158 -15.58 26.25 -16.45
N GLY A 1159 -16.31 25.14 -16.43
CA GLY A 1159 -17.78 25.13 -16.47
C GLY A 1159 -18.43 25.57 -15.16
N LYS A 1160 -19.76 25.67 -15.15
CA LYS A 1160 -20.55 26.04 -13.98
C LYS A 1160 -21.45 24.89 -13.53
N LEU A 1161 -21.44 24.59 -12.24
CA LEU A 1161 -22.34 23.62 -11.61
C LEU A 1161 -23.12 24.29 -10.49
N ILE A 1162 -24.43 24.05 -10.46
CA ILE A 1162 -25.35 24.64 -9.49
C ILE A 1162 -26.22 23.50 -8.94
N VAL A 1163 -26.34 23.39 -7.62
CA VAL A 1163 -27.24 22.43 -6.96
C VAL A 1163 -28.15 23.19 -6.00
N ALA A 1164 -29.44 22.85 -5.99
CA ALA A 1164 -30.44 23.45 -5.11
C ALA A 1164 -31.50 22.41 -4.73
N PRO A 1165 -32.08 22.47 -3.52
CA PRO A 1165 -33.19 21.60 -3.16
C PRO A 1165 -34.44 21.91 -4.00
N PRO A 1166 -35.37 20.95 -4.14
CA PRO A 1166 -36.69 21.21 -4.71
C PRO A 1166 -37.45 22.28 -3.92
N GLU A 1167 -38.28 23.09 -4.60
CA GLU A 1167 -39.04 24.19 -3.96
C GLU A 1167 -40.02 23.70 -2.88
N ASN A 1168 -40.52 22.46 -2.98
CA ASN A 1168 -41.43 21.86 -2.00
C ASN A 1168 -40.71 21.13 -0.85
N ALA A 1169 -39.38 21.18 -0.78
CA ALA A 1169 -38.63 20.64 0.35
C ALA A 1169 -38.96 21.42 1.63
N LYS A 1170 -39.34 20.71 2.70
CA LYS A 1170 -39.68 21.32 4.00
C LYS A 1170 -38.46 21.55 4.90
N TYR A 1171 -37.35 20.87 4.60
CA TYR A 1171 -36.10 20.98 5.35
C TYR A 1171 -35.33 22.25 4.96
N ARG A 1172 -34.52 22.79 5.89
CA ARG A 1172 -33.66 23.95 5.63
C ARG A 1172 -32.42 23.54 4.86
N ALA A 1173 -32.14 24.22 3.75
CA ALA A 1173 -31.07 23.84 2.83
C ALA A 1173 -29.67 23.90 3.50
N GLU A 1174 -29.44 24.87 4.37
CA GLU A 1174 -28.17 25.08 5.06
C GLU A 1174 -27.90 24.10 6.21
N GLU A 1175 -28.92 23.34 6.64
CA GLU A 1175 -28.84 22.36 7.72
C GLU A 1175 -28.79 20.90 7.23
N ASN A 1176 -28.79 20.66 5.89
CA ASN A 1176 -28.98 19.33 5.28
C ASN A 1176 -28.00 19.01 4.15
#